data_AF-A0A836JEK6-F1
#
_entry.id   AF-A0A836JEK6-F1
#
_cell.length_a   1.000
_cell.length_b   1.000
_cell.length_c   1.000
_cell.angle_alpha   90.00
_cell.angle_beta   90.00
_cell.angle_gamma   90.00
#
_symmetry.space_group_name_H-M   'P 1'
#
loop_
_entity.id
_entity.type
_entity.pdbx_description
1 polymer ?
#
loop_
_entity_poly.entity_id
_entity_poly.type
_entity_poly.pdbx_seq_one_letter_code
_entity_poly.pdbx_strand_id
1 'polypeptide(L)'
;MSEMQFVVEDEKRNRVEYLEPPIKSENDEQEYRAIRLPNGFTALLISNEHSKPCTSQDSDKKDEEVAHCCLCVGAGCFNSLITPGIACYFEKLLEYTESENYLECVQILSYLQYNNFDAFISKYDGFTYASTECEHTIFYFQIKNKYLLSALDRFAAILIKPLKKDNFKQWREEVEAELRIVSSSYRNRIEQLFSFFALPGHPANMFSKDSFMQLYHRVDDNILFEEMVKFKIRHYSAHRIKFVIQAKLPLDTLKNNVIKCFFNVPSNWLPPDNMRNNNKSSFMHTSMYTLLNLTITIFSYDELQYLEEFLNVIFSFINLLKKEDHIMIFYHKDFNCLKLNKVENWSEAKYTKVDIPRECIERWKSIQPLPEFHLPLPNIFLPSDFSLISIPAKVPKYPLLLKTIAEYMVAYPPLLFKDLFEIIKVQGLKMYYDEFINPVKLVSQVKLTIFKLVQHSHVDKHTALCSINFKEFKDFAKFFTQYLYIQCLIEGNMTENDAIRNTEQFLKKMKCYPLTNNTLLQMRVIQIPLGTSYCKLKMVNKSNSKSVVTNYYQADVTSIKLSVLIELIVVIHNRRFDIRADLEFEYVLCDIKNINGILGYFITICAEADKYTTEYMDQSIEKYLTLFKEILKDISEEEFNNYKESIKQSWHIYDVYKKDGRNWNEIFIHLMFIIIMYKILFFKA
;
A
#
# COMPACT_ATOMS: atom_id res chain seq x y z
N MET A 1 47.41 27.87 5.06
CA MET A 1 46.43 26.79 5.35
C MET A 1 45.55 26.63 4.14
N SER A 2 46.16 26.06 3.11
CA SER A 2 46.16 26.57 1.74
C SER A 2 46.15 25.39 0.80
N GLU A 3 45.38 25.46 -0.29
CA GLU A 3 45.33 24.63 -1.53
C GLU A 3 45.62 23.12 -1.41
N MET A 4 46.74 22.72 -0.83
CA MET A 4 47.12 21.35 -0.50
C MET A 4 46.06 20.59 0.33
N GLN A 5 45.34 21.26 1.25
CA GLN A 5 44.27 20.61 2.02
C GLN A 5 43.02 20.33 1.17
N PHE A 6 42.71 21.24 0.23
CA PHE A 6 41.64 21.07 -0.76
C PHE A 6 41.97 19.98 -1.79
N VAL A 7 43.21 19.93 -2.28
CA VAL A 7 43.68 18.90 -3.23
C VAL A 7 43.66 17.51 -2.59
N VAL A 8 44.06 17.38 -1.32
CA VAL A 8 44.03 16.10 -0.59
C VAL A 8 42.59 15.65 -0.28
N GLU A 9 41.66 16.57 -0.02
CA GLU A 9 40.24 16.24 0.12
C GLU A 9 39.60 15.81 -1.20
N ASP A 10 39.92 16.46 -2.33
CA ASP A 10 39.43 16.07 -3.65
C ASP A 10 39.99 14.72 -4.13
N GLU A 11 41.27 14.44 -3.86
CA GLU A 11 41.87 13.13 -4.15
C GLU A 11 41.23 12.01 -3.31
N LYS A 12 40.85 12.27 -2.05
CA LYS A 12 40.10 11.33 -1.22
C LYS A 12 38.66 11.18 -1.69
N ARG A 13 38.02 12.26 -2.14
CA ARG A 13 36.63 12.29 -2.63
C ARG A 13 36.44 11.47 -3.91
N ASN A 14 37.49 11.36 -4.74
CA ASN A 14 37.49 10.58 -5.98
C ASN A 14 37.84 9.09 -5.82
N ARG A 15 38.26 8.64 -4.63
CA ARG A 15 38.53 7.21 -4.35
C ARG A 15 37.23 6.46 -4.10
N VAL A 16 36.45 6.23 -5.15
CA VAL A 16 35.25 5.40 -5.10
C VAL A 16 35.61 3.97 -5.45
N GLU A 17 35.17 3.03 -4.64
CA GLU A 17 35.28 1.60 -4.93
C GLU A 17 34.08 1.16 -5.78
N TYR A 18 34.36 0.44 -6.86
CA TYR A 18 33.34 -0.15 -7.73
C TYR A 18 33.08 -1.58 -7.26
N LEU A 19 31.82 -1.87 -6.93
CA LEU A 19 31.37 -3.20 -6.52
C LEU A 19 30.87 -3.98 -7.73
N GLU A 20 30.70 -5.29 -7.57
CA GLU A 20 30.11 -6.13 -8.62
C GLU A 20 28.71 -5.63 -8.98
N PRO A 21 28.43 -5.44 -10.29
CA PRO A 21 27.11 -5.03 -10.73
C PRO A 21 26.08 -6.16 -10.47
N PRO A 22 24.81 -5.82 -10.25
CA PRO A 22 23.77 -6.83 -10.09
C PRO A 22 23.59 -7.64 -11.38
N ILE A 23 23.29 -8.94 -11.21
CA ILE A 23 22.84 -9.79 -12.31
C ILE A 23 21.45 -9.30 -12.74
N LYS A 24 21.26 -9.05 -14.04
CA LYS A 24 20.00 -8.54 -14.60
C LYS A 24 19.42 -9.48 -15.66
N SER A 25 18.13 -9.30 -15.94
CA SER A 25 17.45 -9.99 -17.04
C SER A 25 18.01 -9.57 -18.39
N GLU A 26 18.00 -10.47 -19.38
CA GLU A 26 18.36 -10.13 -20.76
C GLU A 26 17.44 -9.06 -21.37
N ASN A 27 16.19 -8.99 -20.89
CA ASN A 27 15.20 -8.00 -21.31
C ASN A 27 15.32 -6.67 -20.55
N ASP A 28 16.25 -6.56 -19.60
CA ASP A 28 16.47 -5.34 -18.85
C ASP A 28 17.43 -4.40 -19.59
N GLU A 29 16.87 -3.38 -20.24
CA GLU A 29 17.61 -2.34 -20.95
C GLU A 29 18.33 -1.34 -20.01
N GLN A 30 18.12 -1.42 -18.68
CA GLN A 30 18.71 -0.49 -17.72
C GLN A 30 20.20 -0.78 -17.48
N GLU A 31 20.96 0.25 -17.16
CA GLU A 31 22.37 0.14 -16.80
C GLU A 31 22.56 0.27 -15.29
N TYR A 32 23.44 -0.55 -14.73
CA TYR A 32 23.67 -0.61 -13.30
C TYR A 32 25.12 -0.37 -12.93
N ARG A 33 25.34 0.35 -11.82
CA ARG A 33 26.66 0.51 -11.23
C ARG A 33 26.54 0.54 -9.71
N ALA A 34 27.19 -0.41 -9.05
CA ALA A 34 27.29 -0.43 -7.59
C ALA A 34 28.60 0.24 -7.16
N ILE A 35 28.52 1.16 -6.20
CA ILE A 35 29.66 1.92 -5.68
C ILE A 35 29.69 1.92 -4.16
N ARG A 36 30.90 2.03 -3.60
CA ARG A 36 31.14 2.29 -2.19
C ARG A 36 32.05 3.50 -2.02
N LEU A 37 31.57 4.49 -1.27
CA LEU A 37 32.34 5.68 -0.93
C LEU A 37 33.33 5.38 0.21
N PRO A 38 34.39 6.19 0.41
CA PRO A 38 35.38 5.99 1.48
C PRO A 38 34.80 5.97 2.90
N ASN A 39 33.66 6.63 3.15
CA ASN A 39 32.97 6.59 4.45
C ASN A 39 32.17 5.29 4.65
N GLY A 40 32.16 4.37 3.69
CA GLY A 40 31.41 3.10 3.72
C GLY A 40 30.01 3.18 3.12
N PHE A 41 29.55 4.38 2.72
CA PHE A 41 28.24 4.55 2.09
C PHE A 41 28.16 3.76 0.78
N THR A 42 27.20 2.85 0.67
CA THR A 42 27.03 2.00 -0.51
C THR A 42 25.84 2.49 -1.34
N ALA A 43 26.03 2.66 -2.64
CA ALA A 43 24.96 3.08 -3.54
C ALA A 43 24.85 2.17 -4.78
N LEU A 44 23.62 1.87 -5.20
CA LEU A 44 23.31 1.30 -6.51
C LEU A 44 22.76 2.41 -7.41
N LEU A 45 23.42 2.65 -8.54
CA LEU A 45 23.03 3.62 -9.54
C LEU A 45 22.36 2.87 -10.69
N ILE A 46 21.17 3.33 -11.09
CA ILE A 46 20.37 2.74 -12.15
C ILE A 46 20.10 3.83 -13.20
N SER A 47 20.63 3.65 -14.41
CA SER A 47 20.42 4.57 -15.53
C SER A 47 19.48 3.98 -16.55
N ASN A 48 18.48 4.77 -16.93
CA ASN A 48 17.52 4.44 -17.98
C ASN A 48 17.76 5.26 -19.26
N GLU A 49 18.94 5.88 -19.41
CA GLU A 49 19.27 6.83 -20.48
C GLU A 49 18.95 6.30 -21.89
N HIS A 50 19.29 5.03 -22.13
CA HIS A 50 19.14 4.39 -23.43
C HIS A 50 17.87 3.56 -23.58
N SER A 51 17.04 3.48 -22.53
CA SER A 51 15.76 2.79 -22.62
C SER A 51 14.82 3.50 -23.59
N LYS A 52 14.19 2.74 -24.49
CA LYS A 52 13.22 3.31 -25.43
C LYS A 52 12.02 3.84 -24.64
N PRO A 53 11.52 5.06 -24.89
CA PRO A 53 10.26 5.50 -24.32
C PRO A 53 9.16 4.54 -24.79
N CYS A 54 8.31 4.08 -23.87
CA CYS A 54 7.15 3.24 -24.20
C CYS A 54 6.13 3.94 -25.11
N THR A 55 6.32 5.23 -25.43
CA THR A 55 5.47 6.04 -26.29
C THR A 55 6.26 6.59 -27.48
N SER A 56 5.85 6.22 -28.69
CA SER A 56 6.52 6.57 -29.95
C SER A 56 6.22 7.99 -30.46
N GLN A 57 5.94 9.00 -29.61
CA GLN A 57 5.53 10.33 -30.11
C GLN A 57 5.96 11.61 -29.36
N ASP A 58 6.77 11.59 -28.29
CA ASP A 58 7.16 12.86 -27.63
C ASP A 58 8.70 12.99 -27.51
N SER A 59 9.35 13.52 -28.54
CA SER A 59 10.80 13.83 -28.54
C SER A 59 11.18 15.06 -27.71
N ASP A 60 10.21 15.84 -27.24
CA ASP A 60 10.44 17.15 -26.60
C ASP A 60 10.40 17.11 -25.05
N LYS A 61 10.31 15.93 -24.41
CA LYS A 61 10.05 15.77 -22.97
C LYS A 61 11.19 15.18 -22.13
N LYS A 62 12.46 15.37 -22.49
CA LYS A 62 13.59 14.89 -21.67
C LYS A 62 13.61 15.49 -20.24
N ASP A 63 13.03 16.68 -20.05
CA ASP A 63 13.04 17.40 -18.76
C ASP A 63 11.88 17.03 -17.80
N GLU A 64 10.94 16.17 -18.21
CA GLU A 64 9.78 15.76 -17.39
C GLU A 64 9.97 14.42 -16.64
N GLU A 65 11.11 13.75 -16.83
CA GLU A 65 11.32 12.42 -16.27
C GLU A 65 11.64 12.46 -14.78
N VAL A 66 11.10 11.47 -14.06
CA VAL A 66 11.15 11.36 -12.60
C VAL A 66 12.31 10.46 -12.19
N ALA A 67 13.06 10.90 -11.18
CA ALA A 67 14.06 10.12 -10.48
C ALA A 67 13.46 9.51 -9.22
N HIS A 68 13.89 8.29 -8.89
CA HIS A 68 13.47 7.53 -7.72
C HIS A 68 14.68 7.26 -6.84
N CYS A 69 14.55 7.55 -5.54
CA CYS A 69 15.62 7.41 -4.57
C CYS A 69 15.11 6.61 -3.37
N CYS A 70 15.89 5.63 -2.91
CA CYS A 70 15.59 4.85 -1.72
C CYS A 70 16.83 4.71 -0.84
N LEU A 71 16.70 4.96 0.45
CA LEU A 71 17.75 4.81 1.45
C LEU A 71 17.26 3.85 2.53
N CYS A 72 18.03 2.80 2.80
CA CYS A 72 17.80 1.85 3.87
C CYS A 72 18.92 1.96 4.91
N VAL A 73 18.53 2.16 6.17
CA VAL A 73 19.43 2.10 7.33
C VAL A 73 19.27 0.75 7.99
N GLY A 74 20.37 0.02 8.22
CA GLY A 74 20.39 -1.25 8.96
C GLY A 74 20.16 -1.10 10.48
N ALA A 75 19.10 -0.40 10.86
CA ALA A 75 18.58 -0.32 12.21
C ALA A 75 17.08 -0.02 12.18
N GLY A 76 16.33 -0.66 13.07
CA GLY A 76 14.89 -0.45 13.24
C GLY A 76 14.47 -0.54 14.71
N CYS A 77 13.22 -0.89 14.95
CA CYS A 77 12.61 -0.98 16.28
C CYS A 77 13.39 -1.87 17.27
N PHE A 78 14.05 -2.94 16.79
CA PHE A 78 14.79 -3.86 17.64
C PHE A 78 16.15 -3.32 18.11
N ASN A 79 16.69 -2.29 17.47
CA ASN A 79 17.96 -1.69 17.86
C ASN A 79 17.81 -0.69 19.03
N SER A 80 16.61 -0.59 19.59
CA SER A 80 16.21 0.38 20.60
C SER A 80 16.05 -0.27 21.98
N LEU A 81 17.05 -1.05 22.43
CA LEU A 81 16.91 -1.92 23.61
C LEU A 81 16.71 -1.16 24.95
N ILE A 82 17.30 0.03 25.07
CA ILE A 82 17.21 0.88 26.27
C ILE A 82 15.95 1.76 26.20
N THR A 83 15.59 2.19 24.99
CA THR A 83 14.45 3.08 24.72
C THR A 83 13.55 2.54 23.61
N PRO A 84 12.75 1.48 23.87
CA PRO A 84 11.83 0.93 22.86
C PRO A 84 10.99 2.01 22.15
N GLY A 85 10.95 1.92 20.81
CA GLY A 85 10.21 2.82 19.92
C GLY A 85 10.91 4.11 19.50
N ILE A 86 12.15 4.34 19.94
CA ILE A 86 12.91 5.51 19.51
C ILE A 86 13.16 5.54 18.01
N ALA A 87 13.30 4.37 17.37
CA ALA A 87 13.44 4.23 15.92
C ALA A 87 12.21 4.76 15.15
N CYS A 88 10.99 4.66 15.68
CA CYS A 88 9.78 5.14 15.01
C CYS A 88 9.77 6.66 14.84
N TYR A 89 10.44 7.41 15.74
CA TYR A 89 10.61 8.86 15.58
C TYR A 89 11.43 9.22 14.34
N PHE A 90 12.25 8.30 13.83
CA PHE A 90 13.06 8.54 12.65
C PHE A 90 12.25 8.47 11.35
N GLU A 91 11.04 7.91 11.34
CA GLU A 91 10.11 8.07 10.21
C GLU A 91 9.79 9.57 9.99
N LYS A 92 9.69 10.32 11.10
CA LYS A 92 9.39 11.75 11.12
C LYS A 92 10.58 12.66 10.83
N LEU A 93 11.78 12.11 10.62
CA LEU A 93 12.96 12.92 10.23
C LEU A 93 12.85 13.55 8.85
N LEU A 94 12.10 12.93 7.92
CA LEU A 94 11.84 13.55 6.61
C LEU A 94 11.01 14.82 6.72
N GLU A 95 10.29 14.98 7.84
CA GLU A 95 9.28 16.02 8.03
C GLU A 95 9.86 17.29 8.71
N TYR A 96 10.94 17.23 9.53
CA TYR A 96 11.34 18.38 10.36
C TYR A 96 12.86 18.69 10.47
N THR A 97 13.42 19.37 9.46
CA THR A 97 14.69 20.12 9.61
C THR A 97 14.49 21.61 9.25
N GLU A 98 14.84 22.53 10.14
CA GLU A 98 14.50 23.96 10.03
C GLU A 98 15.24 24.76 8.92
N SER A 99 14.45 25.56 8.17
CA SER A 99 14.73 26.94 7.75
C SER A 99 13.39 27.65 7.44
N GLU A 100 13.28 28.94 7.75
CA GLU A 100 12.02 29.74 7.78
C GLU A 100 11.16 29.75 6.48
N ASN A 101 9.83 29.71 6.73
CA ASN A 101 8.65 30.14 5.95
C ASN A 101 8.08 29.31 4.75
N TYR A 102 6.76 29.09 4.86
CA TYR A 102 5.68 28.84 3.87
C TYR A 102 5.14 27.40 3.59
N LEU A 103 3.82 27.34 3.34
CA LEU A 103 2.78 26.30 3.58
C LEU A 103 2.34 25.43 2.35
N GLU A 104 1.62 24.31 2.60
CA GLU A 104 0.65 23.47 1.78
C GLU A 104 1.11 22.58 0.58
N CYS A 105 0.73 21.29 0.31
CA CYS A 105 0.10 20.07 0.94
C CYS A 105 0.33 18.84 -0.05
N VAL A 106 0.25 17.51 0.26
CA VAL A 106 -0.97 16.63 0.24
C VAL A 106 -0.73 15.07 0.36
N GLN A 107 -1.66 14.41 1.11
CA GLN A 107 -2.30 13.04 1.03
C GLN A 107 -1.79 11.79 1.80
N ILE A 108 -2.46 11.56 2.95
CA ILE A 108 -2.96 10.28 3.53
C ILE A 108 -1.93 9.14 3.71
N LEU A 109 -0.73 9.49 4.12
CA LEU A 109 -0.08 9.12 5.39
C LEU A 109 0.98 10.19 5.73
N SER A 110 0.78 11.38 5.16
CA SER A 110 1.64 12.55 5.15
C SER A 110 0.76 13.74 5.56
N TYR A 111 0.64 13.97 6.85
CA TYR A 111 -0.21 15.06 7.36
C TYR A 111 0.44 15.78 8.51
N LEU A 112 1.65 16.29 8.29
CA LEU A 112 2.32 17.27 9.14
C LEU A 112 3.16 18.17 8.27
N GLN A 113 2.82 19.46 8.25
CA GLN A 113 3.48 20.42 7.39
C GLN A 113 4.36 21.37 8.18
N TYR A 114 5.60 20.95 8.35
CA TYR A 114 6.63 21.75 8.99
C TYR A 114 8.04 21.40 8.48
N ASN A 115 8.33 21.71 7.19
CA ASN A 115 9.63 22.16 6.63
C ASN A 115 10.27 21.42 5.42
N ASN A 116 11.31 22.10 4.91
CA ASN A 116 12.11 22.12 3.68
C ASN A 116 12.34 20.86 2.80
N PHE A 117 12.23 19.61 3.27
CA PHE A 117 12.45 18.45 2.37
C PHE A 117 11.15 17.96 1.77
N ASP A 118 10.20 17.49 2.59
CA ASP A 118 8.88 17.07 2.08
C ASP A 118 8.14 18.20 1.37
N ALA A 119 8.21 19.42 1.92
CA ALA A 119 7.68 20.62 1.27
C ALA A 119 8.37 20.92 -0.07
N PHE A 120 9.69 20.74 -0.18
CA PHE A 120 10.41 20.92 -1.44
C PHE A 120 10.04 19.86 -2.46
N ILE A 121 9.93 18.60 -2.03
CA ILE A 121 9.53 17.47 -2.88
C ILE A 121 8.10 17.74 -3.40
N SER A 122 7.16 18.07 -2.51
CA SER A 122 5.76 18.39 -2.84
C SER A 122 5.64 19.61 -3.76
N LYS A 123 6.42 20.68 -3.51
CA LYS A 123 6.45 21.89 -4.36
C LYS A 123 6.79 21.57 -5.82
N TYR A 124 7.58 20.53 -6.05
CA TYR A 124 8.01 20.11 -7.38
C TYR A 124 7.35 18.82 -7.86
N ASP A 125 6.14 18.54 -7.36
CA ASP A 125 5.29 17.38 -7.69
C ASP A 125 5.95 16.03 -7.43
N GLY A 126 6.86 15.98 -6.45
CA GLY A 126 7.45 14.75 -5.97
C GLY A 126 6.60 14.08 -4.89
N PHE A 127 7.07 12.94 -4.40
CA PHE A 127 6.43 12.20 -3.31
C PHE A 127 7.48 11.61 -2.38
N THR A 128 7.20 11.56 -1.08
CA THR A 128 8.07 10.97 -0.06
C THR A 128 7.35 9.81 0.66
N TYR A 129 8.12 8.88 1.20
CA TYR A 129 7.64 7.79 2.04
C TYR A 129 8.72 7.38 3.02
N ALA A 130 8.35 7.10 4.27
CA ALA A 130 9.24 6.50 5.25
C ALA A 130 8.54 5.35 5.98
N SER A 131 9.33 4.37 6.42
CA SER A 131 8.84 3.29 7.27
C SER A 131 9.98 2.69 8.09
N THR A 132 9.71 2.45 9.37
CA THR A 132 10.59 1.76 10.30
C THR A 132 10.02 0.39 10.60
N GLU A 133 10.75 -0.64 10.19
CA GLU A 133 10.46 -2.02 10.51
C GLU A 133 11.27 -2.47 11.75
N CYS A 134 11.28 -3.79 12.00
CA CYS A 134 11.99 -4.35 13.14
C CYS A 134 13.50 -4.11 13.09
N GLU A 135 14.13 -4.26 11.91
CA GLU A 135 15.59 -4.26 11.76
C GLU A 135 16.12 -3.18 10.81
N HIS A 136 15.24 -2.47 10.11
CA HIS A 136 15.60 -1.44 9.15
C HIS A 136 14.63 -0.26 9.14
N THR A 137 15.14 0.91 8.76
CA THR A 137 14.35 2.10 8.44
C THR A 137 14.59 2.47 6.99
N ILE A 138 13.51 2.60 6.22
CA ILE A 138 13.50 2.93 4.81
C ILE A 138 12.99 4.36 4.62
N PHE A 139 13.69 5.12 3.78
CA PHE A 139 13.29 6.42 3.28
C PHE A 139 13.25 6.36 1.76
N TYR A 140 12.15 6.81 1.16
CA TYR A 140 11.95 6.84 -0.27
C TYR A 140 11.47 8.23 -0.69
N PHE A 141 11.95 8.69 -1.83
CA PHE A 141 11.36 9.85 -2.48
C PHE A 141 11.49 9.77 -4.00
N GLN A 142 10.57 10.46 -4.68
CA GLN A 142 10.64 10.68 -6.12
C GLN A 142 10.57 12.18 -6.43
N ILE A 143 11.29 12.61 -7.45
CA ILE A 143 11.29 14.01 -7.91
C ILE A 143 11.73 14.10 -9.38
N LYS A 144 11.29 15.13 -10.11
CA LYS A 144 11.76 15.42 -11.48
C LYS A 144 13.29 15.54 -11.54
N ASN A 145 13.92 14.98 -12.58
CA ASN A 145 15.37 14.92 -12.77
C ASN A 145 16.08 16.27 -12.56
N LYS A 146 15.47 17.37 -13.04
CA LYS A 146 16.02 18.73 -12.92
C LYS A 146 16.22 19.21 -11.48
N TYR A 147 15.47 18.67 -10.52
CA TYR A 147 15.55 19.02 -9.09
C TYR A 147 16.24 17.94 -8.25
N LEU A 148 16.68 16.84 -8.86
CA LEU A 148 17.23 15.68 -8.17
C LEU A 148 18.43 16.04 -7.29
N LEU A 149 19.40 16.80 -7.81
CA LEU A 149 20.58 17.16 -7.03
C LEU A 149 20.22 17.99 -5.79
N SER A 150 19.29 18.94 -5.93
CA SER A 150 18.80 19.74 -4.81
C SER A 150 18.04 18.91 -3.78
N ALA A 151 17.27 17.90 -4.22
CA ALA A 151 16.63 16.95 -3.33
C ALA A 151 17.66 16.11 -2.56
N LEU A 152 18.67 15.56 -3.26
CA LEU A 152 19.72 14.75 -2.64
C LEU A 152 20.53 15.55 -1.60
N ASP A 153 20.85 16.82 -1.89
CA ASP A 153 21.57 17.69 -0.96
C ASP A 153 20.77 17.93 0.33
N ARG A 154 19.48 18.24 0.20
CA ARG A 154 18.56 18.41 1.34
C ARG A 154 18.40 17.12 2.14
N PHE A 155 18.24 15.99 1.46
CA PHE A 155 18.10 14.70 2.11
C PHE A 155 19.39 14.27 2.84
N ALA A 156 20.56 14.48 2.22
CA ALA A 156 21.85 14.23 2.86
C ALA A 156 22.06 15.11 4.10
N ALA A 157 21.59 16.36 4.08
CA ALA A 157 21.66 17.25 5.24
C ALA A 157 20.94 16.68 6.48
N ILE A 158 19.86 15.91 6.29
CA ILE A 158 19.15 15.22 7.39
C ILE A 158 20.08 14.22 8.08
N LEU A 159 20.94 13.52 7.32
CA LEU A 159 21.90 12.55 7.85
C LEU A 159 23.12 13.22 8.49
N ILE A 160 23.58 14.33 7.92
CA ILE A 160 24.83 15.00 8.31
C ILE A 160 24.63 15.93 9.51
N LYS A 161 23.57 16.75 9.52
CA LYS A 161 23.37 17.79 10.53
C LYS A 161 22.94 17.19 11.88
N PRO A 162 23.33 17.80 13.01
CA PRO A 162 22.82 17.38 14.32
C PRO A 162 21.30 17.60 14.39
N LEU A 163 20.62 16.77 15.18
CA LEU A 163 19.20 16.99 15.46
C LEU A 163 19.05 18.27 16.28
N LYS A 164 18.00 19.02 15.98
CA LYS A 164 17.55 20.15 16.79
C LYS A 164 16.36 19.71 17.64
N LYS A 165 16.22 20.31 18.81
CA LYS A 165 15.17 19.97 19.77
C LYS A 165 13.87 20.75 19.53
N ASP A 166 13.90 21.72 18.63
CA ASP A 166 12.74 22.52 18.27
C ASP A 166 11.61 21.59 17.78
N ASN A 167 10.39 21.83 18.25
CA ASN A 167 9.18 21.04 17.94
C ASN A 167 9.17 19.58 18.41
N PHE A 168 10.13 19.15 19.25
CA PHE A 168 10.19 17.77 19.76
C PHE A 168 8.92 17.30 20.47
N LYS A 169 8.30 18.19 21.25
CA LYS A 169 7.05 17.92 21.96
C LYS A 169 5.91 17.60 20.99
N GLN A 170 5.85 18.32 19.87
CA GLN A 170 4.87 18.07 18.83
C GLN A 170 5.11 16.71 18.14
N TRP A 171 6.37 16.37 17.82
CA TRP A 171 6.71 15.05 17.27
C TRP A 171 6.24 13.90 18.15
N ARG A 172 6.38 14.09 19.46
CA ARG A 172 5.93 13.14 20.47
C ARG A 172 4.41 12.92 20.38
N GLU A 173 3.63 13.99 20.39
CA GLU A 173 2.15 13.94 20.32
C GLU A 173 1.65 13.28 19.02
N GLU A 174 2.34 13.51 17.91
CA GLU A 174 1.97 12.98 16.59
C GLU A 174 2.27 11.48 16.43
N VAL A 175 3.46 11.04 16.84
CA VAL A 175 3.82 9.61 16.89
C VAL A 175 2.82 8.86 17.78
N GLU A 176 2.36 9.48 18.88
CA GLU A 176 1.31 8.89 19.71
C GLU A 176 -0.04 8.77 19.00
N ALA A 177 -0.47 9.81 18.28
CA ALA A 177 -1.73 9.77 17.53
C ALA A 177 -1.72 8.65 16.47
N GLU A 178 -0.64 8.51 15.73
CA GLU A 178 -0.47 7.44 14.73
C GLU A 178 -0.50 6.05 15.38
N LEU A 179 0.26 5.86 16.47
CA LEU A 179 0.28 4.58 17.18
C LEU A 179 -1.08 4.22 17.80
N ARG A 180 -1.87 5.20 18.26
CA ARG A 180 -3.25 4.96 18.72
C ARG A 180 -4.12 4.43 17.59
N ILE A 181 -4.05 5.03 16.40
CA ILE A 181 -4.81 4.57 15.22
C ILE A 181 -4.39 3.15 14.84
N VAL A 182 -3.07 2.91 14.75
CA VAL A 182 -2.47 1.62 14.38
C VAL A 182 -2.86 0.53 15.38
N SER A 183 -2.93 0.82 16.69
CA SER A 183 -3.31 -0.14 17.75
C SER A 183 -4.73 -0.71 17.64
N SER A 184 -5.63 0.04 16.98
CA SER A 184 -7.02 -0.38 16.80
C SER A 184 -7.21 -1.47 15.73
N SER A 185 -6.22 -1.65 14.86
CA SER A 185 -6.25 -2.62 13.77
C SER A 185 -6.09 -4.05 14.29
N TYR A 186 -6.97 -4.95 13.84
CA TYR A 186 -6.94 -6.38 14.18
C TYR A 186 -5.57 -7.03 13.95
N ARG A 187 -4.89 -6.68 12.85
CA ARG A 187 -3.56 -7.24 12.53
C ARG A 187 -2.52 -6.84 13.58
N ASN A 188 -2.53 -5.57 14.00
CA ASN A 188 -1.56 -5.06 14.96
C ASN A 188 -1.81 -5.58 16.37
N ARG A 189 -3.08 -5.86 16.73
CA ARG A 189 -3.42 -6.56 17.98
C ARG A 189 -2.85 -7.98 18.03
N ILE A 190 -2.86 -8.67 16.90
CA ILE A 190 -2.25 -10.00 16.77
C ILE A 190 -0.73 -9.94 16.89
N GLU A 191 -0.10 -9.04 16.14
CA GLU A 191 1.36 -8.85 16.17
C GLU A 191 1.83 -8.45 17.58
N GLN A 192 1.07 -7.61 18.29
CA GLN A 192 1.35 -7.26 19.68
C GLN A 192 1.26 -8.47 20.62
N LEU A 193 0.25 -9.33 20.47
CA LEU A 193 0.16 -10.55 21.27
C LEU A 193 1.37 -11.46 21.03
N PHE A 194 1.88 -11.55 19.79
CA PHE A 194 3.09 -12.30 19.51
C PHE A 194 4.32 -11.72 20.20
N SER A 195 4.50 -10.40 20.11
CA SER A 195 5.56 -9.68 20.83
C SER A 195 5.46 -9.92 22.35
N PHE A 196 4.26 -9.84 22.91
CA PHE A 196 4.03 -10.09 24.34
C PHE A 196 4.43 -11.51 24.79
N PHE A 197 4.21 -12.53 23.95
CA PHE A 197 4.58 -13.92 24.25
C PHE A 197 6.02 -14.29 23.84
N ALA A 198 6.78 -13.40 23.22
CA ALA A 198 8.18 -13.63 22.93
C ALA A 198 9.00 -13.79 24.22
N LEU A 199 10.18 -14.41 24.11
CA LEU A 199 11.03 -14.67 25.28
C LEU A 199 11.38 -13.37 26.02
N PRO A 200 11.25 -13.33 27.36
CA PRO A 200 11.69 -12.18 28.16
C PRO A 200 13.14 -11.83 27.85
N GLY A 201 13.40 -10.55 27.57
CA GLY A 201 14.73 -10.06 27.17
C GLY A 201 15.02 -10.14 25.67
N HIS A 202 14.15 -10.74 24.86
CA HIS A 202 14.24 -10.66 23.40
C HIS A 202 13.72 -9.29 22.90
N PRO A 203 14.33 -8.69 21.86
CA PRO A 203 13.87 -7.41 21.29
C PRO A 203 12.37 -7.38 20.95
N ALA A 204 11.82 -8.49 20.44
CA ALA A 204 10.38 -8.61 20.17
C ALA A 204 9.51 -8.49 21.44
N ASN A 205 9.98 -8.97 22.60
CA ASN A 205 9.26 -8.83 23.87
C ASN A 205 9.47 -7.43 24.48
N MET A 206 10.68 -6.89 24.32
CA MET A 206 11.05 -5.55 24.79
C MET A 206 10.34 -4.44 24.01
N PHE A 207 10.04 -4.67 22.73
CA PHE A 207 9.18 -3.83 21.91
C PHE A 207 7.69 -4.13 22.18
N SER A 208 7.30 -4.19 23.45
CA SER A 208 5.90 -4.21 23.86
C SER A 208 5.48 -2.79 24.28
N LYS A 209 4.21 -2.44 24.07
CA LYS A 209 3.70 -1.09 24.39
C LYS A 209 3.91 -0.68 25.84
N ASP A 210 4.04 -1.60 26.78
CA ASP A 210 4.32 -1.27 28.18
C ASP A 210 5.69 -0.59 28.33
N SER A 211 6.71 -1.03 27.58
CA SER A 211 8.02 -0.39 27.54
C SER A 211 7.96 0.94 26.79
N PHE A 212 7.22 1.01 25.68
CA PHE A 212 7.00 2.25 24.92
C PHE A 212 6.25 3.32 25.73
N MET A 213 5.17 2.96 26.43
CA MET A 213 4.37 3.89 27.24
C MET A 213 5.06 4.30 28.53
N GLN A 214 5.90 3.44 29.11
CA GLN A 214 6.73 3.83 30.25
C GLN A 214 7.75 4.90 29.83
N LEU A 215 8.33 4.81 28.63
CA LEU A 215 9.10 5.91 28.04
C LEU A 215 8.21 7.13 27.78
N TYR A 216 7.06 6.91 27.15
CA TYR A 216 6.21 7.98 26.67
C TYR A 216 5.44 8.76 27.76
N HIS A 217 5.16 8.22 28.94
CA HIS A 217 4.47 8.98 30.00
C HIS A 217 5.38 9.37 31.17
N ARG A 218 6.56 8.74 31.31
CA ARG A 218 7.43 8.93 32.48
C ARG A 218 8.79 9.53 32.15
N VAL A 219 9.18 9.62 30.88
CA VAL A 219 10.47 10.19 30.47
C VAL A 219 10.30 11.62 30.00
N ASP A 220 11.14 12.48 30.56
CA ASP A 220 11.27 13.88 30.24
C ASP A 220 11.73 14.08 28.78
N ASP A 221 11.22 15.11 28.11
CA ASP A 221 11.53 15.40 26.70
C ASP A 221 13.03 15.56 26.45
N ASN A 222 13.80 16.09 27.42
CA ASN A 222 15.25 16.23 27.26
C ASN A 222 15.93 14.85 27.16
N ILE A 223 15.54 13.92 28.04
CA ILE A 223 16.13 12.58 28.10
C ILE A 223 15.80 11.81 26.81
N LEU A 224 14.55 11.89 26.35
CA LEU A 224 14.15 11.20 25.13
C LEU A 224 14.87 11.77 23.89
N PHE A 225 15.02 13.10 23.83
CA PHE A 225 15.79 13.75 22.75
C PHE A 225 17.27 13.36 22.78
N GLU A 226 17.90 13.31 23.96
CA GLU A 226 19.29 12.84 24.10
C GLU A 226 19.46 11.40 23.62
N GLU A 227 18.52 10.51 23.95
CA GLU A 227 18.53 9.14 23.47
C GLU A 227 18.33 9.07 21.95
N MET A 228 17.52 9.95 21.36
CA MET A 228 17.37 10.03 19.90
C MET A 228 18.68 10.46 19.24
N VAL A 229 19.38 11.44 19.82
CA VAL A 229 20.71 11.85 19.34
C VAL A 229 21.70 10.68 19.41
N LYS A 230 21.73 9.93 20.53
CA LYS A 230 22.58 8.74 20.67
C LYS A 230 22.23 7.67 19.63
N PHE A 231 20.95 7.40 19.41
CA PHE A 231 20.48 6.43 18.41
C PHE A 231 20.93 6.83 17.01
N LYS A 232 20.78 8.10 16.63
CA LYS A 232 21.26 8.63 15.35
C LYS A 232 22.77 8.41 15.19
N ILE A 233 23.56 8.85 16.16
CA ILE A 233 25.04 8.73 16.14
C ILE A 233 25.47 7.27 16.01
N ARG A 234 24.77 6.35 16.69
CA ARG A 234 25.09 4.91 16.69
C ARG A 234 24.72 4.22 15.38
N HIS A 235 23.53 4.50 14.83
CA HIS A 235 22.94 3.68 13.78
C HIS A 235 22.90 4.33 12.39
N TYR A 236 22.75 5.66 12.30
CA TYR A 236 22.72 6.43 11.04
C TYR A 236 24.13 6.74 10.53
N SER A 237 24.92 5.67 10.44
CA SER A 237 26.33 5.70 10.07
C SER A 237 26.48 5.21 8.63
N ALA A 238 27.29 5.90 7.82
CA ALA A 238 27.41 5.68 6.38
C ALA A 238 27.64 4.21 5.99
N HIS A 239 28.48 3.47 6.71
CA HIS A 239 28.76 2.05 6.45
C HIS A 239 27.57 1.10 6.67
N ARG A 240 26.51 1.56 7.34
CA ARG A 240 25.25 0.83 7.59
C ARG A 240 24.12 1.27 6.67
N ILE A 241 24.39 2.19 5.75
CA ILE A 241 23.42 2.75 4.82
C ILE A 241 23.59 2.13 3.43
N LYS A 242 22.46 1.69 2.86
CA LYS A 242 22.34 1.27 1.46
C LYS A 242 21.42 2.24 0.73
N PHE A 243 21.90 2.79 -0.37
CA PHE A 243 21.18 3.77 -1.17
C PHE A 243 20.96 3.26 -2.59
N VAL A 244 19.81 3.57 -3.18
CA VAL A 244 19.49 3.28 -4.58
C VAL A 244 19.00 4.56 -5.22
N ILE A 245 19.52 4.86 -6.40
CA ILE A 245 19.09 6.00 -7.22
C ILE A 245 18.86 5.54 -8.66
N GLN A 246 17.64 5.74 -9.12
CA GLN A 246 17.24 5.49 -10.50
C GLN A 246 16.84 6.81 -11.15
N ALA A 247 17.46 7.15 -12.28
CA ALA A 247 17.05 8.28 -13.08
C ALA A 247 17.47 8.09 -14.54
N LYS A 248 16.87 8.86 -15.45
CA LYS A 248 17.36 8.94 -16.83
C LYS A 248 18.52 9.95 -16.94
N LEU A 249 19.59 9.66 -16.21
CA LEU A 249 20.82 10.42 -16.21
C LEU A 249 21.99 9.46 -16.36
N PRO A 250 23.09 9.87 -17.02
CA PRO A 250 24.27 9.04 -17.14
C PRO A 250 24.75 8.52 -15.79
N LEU A 251 25.23 7.27 -15.74
CA LEU A 251 25.75 6.67 -14.51
C LEU A 251 26.83 7.51 -13.84
N ASP A 252 27.63 8.25 -14.62
CA ASP A 252 28.64 9.17 -14.09
C ASP A 252 28.05 10.42 -13.45
N THR A 253 26.95 10.95 -13.98
CA THR A 253 26.19 12.04 -13.35
C THR A 253 25.59 11.58 -12.02
N LEU A 254 24.98 10.40 -11.99
CA LEU A 254 24.43 9.82 -10.77
C LEU A 254 25.52 9.59 -9.71
N LYS A 255 26.66 9.04 -10.13
CA LYS A 255 27.84 8.84 -9.27
C LYS A 255 28.30 10.16 -8.65
N ASN A 256 28.46 11.19 -9.48
CA ASN A 256 28.92 12.51 -9.01
C ASN A 256 27.91 13.15 -8.05
N ASN A 257 26.61 13.01 -8.30
CA ASN A 257 25.57 13.47 -7.37
C ASN A 257 25.67 12.75 -6.01
N VAL A 258 25.84 11.42 -6.02
CA VAL A 258 26.00 10.63 -4.78
C VAL A 258 27.26 11.01 -4.02
N ILE A 259 28.41 11.13 -4.69
CA ILE A 259 29.66 11.59 -4.07
C ILE A 259 29.48 13.00 -3.49
N LYS A 260 28.83 13.90 -4.22
CA LYS A 260 28.67 15.29 -3.81
C LYS A 260 27.86 15.39 -2.51
N CYS A 261 26.75 14.67 -2.42
CA CYS A 261 25.80 14.77 -1.31
C CYS A 261 26.16 13.88 -0.12
N PHE A 262 26.59 12.63 -0.33
CA PHE A 262 26.68 11.63 0.76
C PHE A 262 28.11 11.34 1.26
N PHE A 263 29.15 11.90 0.65
CA PHE A 263 30.53 11.71 1.12
C PHE A 263 30.75 12.17 2.57
N ASN A 264 30.06 13.23 2.99
CA ASN A 264 30.18 13.80 4.33
C ASN A 264 29.26 13.14 5.38
N VAL A 265 28.50 12.10 5.02
CA VAL A 265 27.72 11.34 6.00
C VAL A 265 28.69 10.69 6.99
N PRO A 266 28.50 10.88 8.31
CA PRO A 266 29.43 10.37 9.30
C PRO A 266 29.46 8.85 9.31
N SER A 267 30.63 8.28 9.61
CA SER A 267 30.80 6.84 9.75
C SER A 267 31.54 6.52 11.05
N ASN A 268 30.91 5.72 11.92
CA ASN A 268 31.48 5.29 13.19
C ASN A 268 32.13 3.90 13.13
N TRP A 269 31.96 3.17 12.02
CA TRP A 269 32.51 1.82 11.79
C TRP A 269 32.17 0.75 12.86
N LEU A 270 31.18 1.02 13.71
CA LEU A 270 30.73 0.08 14.72
C LEU A 270 29.93 -1.07 14.07
N PRO A 271 30.10 -2.32 14.55
CA PRO A 271 29.36 -3.45 14.01
C PRO A 271 27.85 -3.33 14.28
N PRO A 272 27.00 -4.10 13.59
CA PRO A 272 25.60 -4.26 13.96
C PRO A 272 25.41 -4.82 15.37
N ASP A 273 24.28 -4.50 15.99
CA ASP A 273 23.93 -5.11 17.28
C ASP A 273 23.71 -6.61 17.09
N ASN A 274 24.30 -7.41 17.98
CA ASN A 274 24.26 -8.85 17.87
C ASN A 274 22.97 -9.39 18.52
N MET A 275 21.93 -9.58 17.70
CA MET A 275 20.63 -10.07 18.14
C MET A 275 20.61 -11.59 18.40
N ARG A 276 21.73 -12.30 18.16
CA ARG A 276 21.84 -13.76 18.30
C ARG A 276 22.24 -14.26 19.69
N ASN A 277 22.58 -13.39 20.66
CA ASN A 277 23.25 -13.81 21.89
C ASN A 277 22.39 -14.54 22.94
N ASN A 278 21.12 -14.85 22.67
CA ASN A 278 20.39 -15.84 23.46
C ASN A 278 20.56 -17.22 22.82
N ASN A 279 21.66 -17.90 23.16
CA ASN A 279 22.04 -19.27 22.76
C ASN A 279 21.04 -20.39 23.18
N LYS A 280 19.77 -20.07 23.39
CA LYS A 280 18.69 -21.03 23.55
C LYS A 280 17.49 -20.55 22.74
N SER A 281 17.18 -21.34 21.71
CA SER A 281 15.93 -21.42 20.95
C SER A 281 15.95 -20.92 19.51
N SER A 282 15.35 -21.78 18.70
CA SER A 282 15.06 -21.74 17.28
C SER A 282 14.09 -20.62 16.89
N PHE A 283 14.36 -20.00 15.74
CA PHE A 283 13.50 -19.09 14.95
C PHE A 283 12.89 -17.88 15.70
N MET A 284 13.36 -16.69 15.34
CA MET A 284 12.96 -15.40 15.88
C MET A 284 12.63 -14.45 14.71
N HIS A 285 11.46 -14.62 14.09
CA HIS A 285 10.85 -13.60 13.23
C HIS A 285 9.39 -13.40 13.65
N THR A 286 8.98 -12.14 13.79
CA THR A 286 7.72 -11.70 14.41
C THR A 286 6.50 -11.68 13.48
N SER A 287 6.68 -11.98 12.18
CA SER A 287 5.56 -12.16 11.26
C SER A 287 5.19 -13.64 11.18
N MET A 288 4.16 -14.05 11.92
CA MET A 288 3.70 -15.44 11.90
C MET A 288 3.08 -15.87 10.56
N TYR A 289 2.79 -14.93 9.65
CA TYR A 289 2.35 -15.25 8.28
C TYR A 289 3.45 -15.89 7.43
N THR A 290 4.71 -15.85 7.87
CA THR A 290 5.87 -16.39 7.14
C THR A 290 6.44 -17.68 7.75
N LEU A 291 6.03 -18.06 8.97
CA LEU A 291 6.67 -19.15 9.72
C LEU A 291 6.32 -20.58 9.26
N LEU A 292 5.32 -20.76 8.40
CA LEU A 292 5.02 -22.06 7.77
C LEU A 292 5.37 -22.10 6.28
N ASN A 293 6.03 -21.07 5.75
CA ASN A 293 6.37 -21.00 4.34
C ASN A 293 7.87 -20.79 4.15
N LEU A 294 8.58 -21.87 3.85
CA LEU A 294 9.94 -21.81 3.31
C LEU A 294 9.84 -21.84 1.79
N THR A 295 10.00 -20.68 1.16
CA THR A 295 10.08 -20.58 -0.30
C THR A 295 11.55 -20.55 -0.71
N ILE A 296 12.00 -21.59 -1.41
CA ILE A 296 13.28 -21.58 -2.13
C ILE A 296 12.94 -21.46 -3.61
N THR A 297 13.31 -20.33 -4.21
CA THR A 297 13.12 -20.10 -5.64
C THR A 297 14.43 -20.35 -6.36
N ILE A 298 14.41 -21.24 -7.34
CA ILE A 298 15.55 -21.57 -8.20
C ILE A 298 15.28 -20.90 -9.55
N PHE A 299 16.17 -20.01 -9.98
CA PHE A 299 15.99 -19.18 -11.17
C PHE A 299 16.75 -19.71 -12.39
N SER A 300 17.71 -20.61 -12.20
CA SER A 300 18.52 -21.18 -13.29
C SER A 300 18.84 -22.66 -13.07
N TYR A 301 19.14 -23.36 -14.17
CA TYR A 301 19.63 -24.75 -14.09
C TYR A 301 21.00 -24.86 -13.42
N ASP A 302 21.81 -23.81 -13.47
CA ASP A 302 23.14 -23.77 -12.84
C ASP A 302 23.06 -23.74 -11.31
N GLU A 303 21.96 -23.23 -10.74
CA GLU A 303 21.70 -23.25 -9.30
C GLU A 303 21.34 -24.65 -8.77
N LEU A 304 20.99 -25.60 -9.64
CA LEU A 304 20.74 -26.99 -9.24
C LEU A 304 21.99 -27.69 -8.69
N GLN A 305 23.19 -27.14 -8.92
CA GLN A 305 24.41 -27.63 -8.27
C GLN A 305 24.36 -27.51 -6.74
N TYR A 306 23.56 -26.58 -6.20
CA TYR A 306 23.34 -26.38 -4.77
C TYR A 306 22.11 -27.15 -4.23
N LEU A 307 21.53 -28.06 -5.03
CA LEU A 307 20.32 -28.80 -4.64
C LEU A 307 20.49 -29.51 -3.29
N GLU A 308 21.66 -30.08 -3.01
CA GLU A 308 21.93 -30.72 -1.73
C GLU A 308 21.87 -29.74 -0.56
N GLU A 309 22.43 -28.53 -0.72
CA GLU A 309 22.35 -27.47 0.28
C GLU A 309 20.91 -27.01 0.49
N PHE A 310 20.13 -26.83 -0.58
CA PHE A 310 18.72 -26.48 -0.49
C PHE A 310 17.91 -27.56 0.24
N LEU A 311 18.13 -28.83 -0.09
CA LEU A 311 17.48 -29.95 0.61
C LEU A 311 17.88 -29.98 2.09
N ASN A 312 19.15 -29.74 2.41
CA ASN A 312 19.61 -29.66 3.80
C ASN A 312 18.92 -28.53 4.57
N VAL A 313 18.74 -27.35 3.94
CA VAL A 313 17.98 -26.24 4.54
C VAL A 313 16.52 -26.63 4.76
N ILE A 314 15.87 -27.24 3.76
CA ILE A 314 14.47 -27.71 3.85
C ILE A 314 14.33 -28.72 4.99
N PHE A 315 15.17 -29.75 5.05
CA PHE A 315 15.10 -30.77 6.09
C PHE A 315 15.44 -30.21 7.48
N SER A 316 16.38 -29.27 7.57
CA SER A 316 16.68 -28.56 8.82
C SER A 316 15.46 -27.77 9.32
N PHE A 317 14.79 -27.05 8.42
CA PHE A 317 13.55 -26.33 8.74
C PHE A 317 12.41 -27.28 9.16
N ILE A 318 12.19 -28.37 8.42
CA ILE A 318 11.19 -29.39 8.78
C ILE A 318 11.50 -30.00 10.16
N ASN A 319 12.77 -30.29 10.46
CA ASN A 319 13.16 -30.83 11.76
C ASN A 319 12.97 -29.82 12.89
N LEU A 320 13.09 -28.53 12.61
CA LEU A 320 12.80 -27.45 13.56
C LEU A 320 11.30 -27.39 13.90
N LEU A 321 10.42 -27.65 12.93
CA LEU A 321 8.97 -27.77 13.12
C LEU A 321 8.54 -29.02 13.92
N LYS A 322 9.48 -29.92 14.26
CA LYS A 322 9.22 -31.11 15.10
C LYS A 322 9.62 -30.91 16.57
N LYS A 323 10.16 -29.75 16.94
CA LYS A 323 10.60 -29.48 18.33
C LYS A 323 9.41 -29.25 19.25
N GLU A 324 9.55 -29.54 20.54
CA GLU A 324 8.43 -29.56 21.48
C GLU A 324 7.96 -28.17 21.95
N ASP A 325 8.72 -27.11 21.66
CA ASP A 325 8.46 -25.74 22.13
C ASP A 325 7.65 -24.92 21.10
N HIS A 326 6.42 -25.33 20.81
CA HIS A 326 5.52 -24.59 19.92
C HIS A 326 4.47 -23.80 20.68
N ILE A 327 4.38 -22.50 20.37
CA ILE A 327 3.26 -21.65 20.81
C ILE A 327 2.21 -21.68 19.71
N MET A 328 1.04 -22.25 20.03
CA MET A 328 -0.14 -22.17 19.16
C MET A 328 -1.05 -21.05 19.66
N ILE A 329 -1.38 -20.11 18.78
CA ILE A 329 -2.38 -19.08 19.07
C ILE A 329 -3.62 -19.34 18.23
N PHE A 330 -4.73 -19.57 18.91
CA PHE A 330 -6.05 -19.72 18.30
C PHE A 330 -6.80 -18.40 18.38
N TYR A 331 -7.43 -18.01 17.28
CA TYR A 331 -8.29 -16.82 17.22
C TYR A 331 -9.69 -17.24 16.80
N HIS A 332 -10.68 -16.95 17.63
CA HIS A 332 -12.08 -17.20 17.32
C HIS A 332 -12.95 -16.07 17.89
N LYS A 333 -13.98 -15.63 17.15
CA LYS A 333 -14.91 -14.59 17.66
C LYS A 333 -15.73 -15.10 18.86
N ASP A 334 -16.02 -16.40 18.88
CA ASP A 334 -16.82 -17.06 19.91
C ASP A 334 -16.00 -18.12 20.65
N PHE A 335 -15.27 -17.73 21.70
CA PHE A 335 -14.75 -18.69 22.68
C PHE A 335 -15.85 -19.04 23.70
N ASN A 336 -16.98 -19.58 23.23
CA ASN A 336 -18.12 -19.88 24.11
C ASN A 336 -17.78 -20.90 25.21
N CYS A 337 -16.72 -21.71 25.00
CA CYS A 337 -16.27 -22.74 25.94
C CYS A 337 -15.08 -22.30 26.83
N LEU A 338 -14.44 -21.15 26.54
CA LEU A 338 -13.22 -20.71 27.24
C LEU A 338 -13.36 -19.27 27.73
N LYS A 339 -13.25 -19.07 29.05
CA LYS A 339 -13.24 -17.73 29.64
C LYS A 339 -11.89 -17.06 29.34
N LEU A 340 -11.93 -16.00 28.54
CA LEU A 340 -10.79 -15.09 28.34
C LEU A 340 -10.66 -14.20 29.58
N ASN A 341 -9.82 -14.62 30.52
CA ASN A 341 -9.67 -14.00 31.85
C ASN A 341 -8.44 -13.08 31.96
N LYS A 342 -7.63 -12.99 30.92
CA LYS A 342 -6.47 -12.09 30.84
C LYS A 342 -6.72 -11.04 29.77
N VAL A 343 -6.05 -9.90 29.91
CA VAL A 343 -6.10 -8.79 28.96
C VAL A 343 -4.67 -8.38 28.67
N GLU A 344 -4.33 -8.21 27.39
CA GLU A 344 -3.05 -7.63 26.98
C GLU A 344 -3.15 -6.10 27.06
N ASN A 345 -2.12 -5.46 27.61
CA ASN A 345 -2.17 -4.08 28.09
C ASN A 345 -2.30 -3.03 26.96
N TRP A 346 -1.90 -3.33 25.72
CA TRP A 346 -1.98 -2.36 24.61
C TRP A 346 -3.28 -2.42 23.82
N SER A 347 -3.54 -3.60 23.28
CA SER A 347 -4.63 -3.88 22.36
C SER A 347 -5.96 -4.08 23.08
N GLU A 348 -5.90 -4.19 24.40
CA GLU A 348 -6.98 -4.65 25.27
C GLU A 348 -7.52 -6.03 24.83
N ALA A 349 -6.69 -6.79 24.10
CA ALA A 349 -7.07 -8.09 23.60
C ALA A 349 -7.24 -9.03 24.79
N LYS A 350 -8.45 -9.55 24.94
CA LYS A 350 -8.77 -10.57 25.93
C LYS A 350 -8.18 -11.90 25.46
N TYR A 351 -7.45 -12.57 26.32
CA TYR A 351 -6.83 -13.86 26.01
C TYR A 351 -6.88 -14.82 27.20
N THR A 352 -6.54 -16.08 26.93
CA THR A 352 -6.21 -17.07 27.95
C THR A 352 -5.04 -17.92 27.46
N LYS A 353 -4.28 -18.50 28.38
CA LYS A 353 -3.18 -19.41 28.06
C LYS A 353 -3.53 -20.76 28.65
N VAL A 354 -3.50 -21.79 27.81
CA VAL A 354 -3.74 -23.18 28.19
C VAL A 354 -2.56 -24.00 27.69
N ASP A 355 -1.99 -24.82 28.57
CA ASP A 355 -0.96 -25.75 28.17
C ASP A 355 -1.57 -26.83 27.27
N ILE A 356 -0.89 -27.16 26.18
CA ILE A 356 -1.36 -28.21 25.26
C ILE A 356 -1.39 -29.54 26.02
N PRO A 357 -2.54 -30.24 26.09
CA PRO A 357 -2.62 -31.51 26.79
C PRO A 357 -1.60 -32.52 26.24
N ARG A 358 -0.93 -33.26 27.14
CA ARG A 358 0.09 -34.26 26.76
C ARG A 358 -0.44 -35.29 25.77
N GLU A 359 -1.70 -35.71 25.93
CA GLU A 359 -2.38 -36.63 25.01
C GLU A 359 -2.42 -36.11 23.56
N CYS A 360 -2.61 -34.80 23.36
CA CYS A 360 -2.57 -34.19 22.03
C CYS A 360 -1.17 -34.24 21.44
N ILE A 361 -0.14 -33.95 22.24
CA ILE A 361 1.27 -34.00 21.82
C ILE A 361 1.66 -35.43 21.42
N GLU A 362 1.31 -36.42 22.24
CA GLU A 362 1.55 -37.84 21.94
C GLU A 362 0.83 -38.28 20.67
N ARG A 363 -0.44 -37.88 20.51
CA ARG A 363 -1.23 -38.17 19.31
C ARG A 363 -0.60 -37.57 18.05
N TRP A 364 -0.09 -36.33 18.11
CA TRP A 364 0.56 -35.70 16.97
C TRP A 364 1.86 -36.39 16.58
N LYS A 365 2.64 -36.90 17.55
CA LYS A 365 3.85 -37.70 17.30
C LYS A 365 3.54 -39.03 16.62
N SER A 366 2.34 -39.58 16.82
CA SER A 366 1.93 -40.88 16.27
C SER A 366 1.04 -40.79 15.02
N ILE A 367 0.83 -39.60 14.44
CA ILE A 367 0.01 -39.45 13.23
C ILE A 367 0.63 -40.24 12.08
N GLN A 368 -0.16 -41.12 11.48
CA GLN A 368 0.20 -41.79 10.23
C GLN A 368 -0.09 -40.85 9.04
N PRO A 369 0.71 -40.90 7.97
CA PRO A 369 0.42 -40.16 6.75
C PRO A 369 -1.00 -40.48 6.26
N LEU A 370 -1.82 -39.44 6.06
CA LEU A 370 -3.15 -39.62 5.50
C LEU A 370 -3.03 -39.80 3.98
N PRO A 371 -3.70 -40.79 3.37
CA PRO A 371 -3.60 -41.08 1.93
C PRO A 371 -3.95 -39.89 1.03
N GLU A 372 -4.77 -38.96 1.51
CA GLU A 372 -5.20 -37.76 0.79
C GLU A 372 -4.08 -36.71 0.67
N PHE A 373 -3.05 -36.76 1.54
CA PHE A 373 -1.88 -35.88 1.44
C PHE A 373 -0.80 -36.51 0.56
N HIS A 374 -0.73 -36.04 -0.69
CA HIS A 374 0.33 -36.39 -1.63
C HIS A 374 1.07 -35.13 -2.08
N LEU A 375 2.28 -35.32 -2.61
CA LEU A 375 2.98 -34.23 -3.29
C LEU A 375 2.15 -33.74 -4.49
N PRO A 376 2.18 -32.43 -4.79
CA PRO A 376 1.44 -31.91 -5.93
C PRO A 376 1.87 -32.60 -7.22
N LEU A 377 0.92 -32.87 -8.11
CA LEU A 377 1.24 -33.33 -9.46
C LEU A 377 2.05 -32.25 -10.20
N PRO A 378 2.88 -32.63 -11.19
CA PRO A 378 3.62 -31.66 -12.00
C PRO A 378 2.70 -30.55 -12.53
N ASN A 379 3.08 -29.29 -12.29
CA ASN A 379 2.27 -28.15 -12.68
C ASN A 379 2.34 -27.94 -14.21
N ILE A 380 1.30 -28.38 -14.91
CA ILE A 380 1.17 -28.26 -16.37
C ILE A 380 0.95 -26.82 -16.86
N PHE A 381 0.78 -25.85 -15.95
CA PHE A 381 0.62 -24.44 -16.29
C PHE A 381 1.94 -23.66 -16.29
N LEU A 382 3.08 -24.30 -15.96
CA LEU A 382 4.38 -23.65 -16.10
C LEU A 382 4.69 -23.39 -17.58
N PRO A 383 4.87 -22.13 -18.01
CA PRO A 383 5.21 -21.83 -19.39
C PRO A 383 6.62 -22.33 -19.71
N SER A 384 6.78 -23.00 -20.85
CA SER A 384 8.07 -23.44 -21.37
C SER A 384 8.56 -22.57 -22.54
N ASP A 385 7.68 -21.73 -23.08
CA ASP A 385 7.94 -20.86 -24.22
C ASP A 385 7.69 -19.41 -23.81
N PHE A 386 8.76 -18.62 -23.81
CA PHE A 386 8.75 -17.20 -23.49
C PHE A 386 8.98 -16.33 -24.74
N SER A 387 8.89 -16.91 -25.93
CA SER A 387 9.10 -16.20 -27.19
C SER A 387 8.06 -15.10 -27.39
N LEU A 388 8.52 -13.94 -27.84
CA LEU A 388 7.66 -12.86 -28.30
C LEU A 388 7.21 -13.18 -29.72
N ILE A 389 5.89 -13.13 -29.98
CA ILE A 389 5.37 -13.34 -31.33
C ILE A 389 5.83 -12.17 -32.19
N SER A 390 6.67 -12.45 -33.19
CA SER A 390 7.02 -11.45 -34.20
C SER A 390 5.77 -11.09 -35.01
N ILE A 391 5.47 -9.80 -35.13
CA ILE A 391 4.46 -9.30 -36.05
C ILE A 391 5.00 -9.49 -37.49
N PRO A 392 4.46 -10.35 -38.39
CA PRO A 392 3.46 -11.42 -38.22
C PRO A 392 3.98 -12.80 -38.71
N ALA A 393 4.06 -13.85 -37.87
CA ALA A 393 3.91 -15.25 -38.30
C ALA A 393 3.76 -16.26 -37.14
N LYS A 394 2.76 -17.15 -37.30
CA LYS A 394 2.41 -18.45 -36.66
C LYS A 394 2.77 -18.68 -35.19
N VAL A 395 1.72 -18.96 -34.41
CA VAL A 395 1.68 -18.90 -32.95
C VAL A 395 1.50 -20.28 -32.28
N PRO A 396 2.08 -20.50 -31.09
CA PRO A 396 1.80 -21.63 -30.19
C PRO A 396 0.36 -21.67 -29.64
N LYS A 397 -0.05 -22.82 -29.09
CA LYS A 397 -1.38 -23.05 -28.50
C LYS A 397 -1.43 -22.60 -27.02
N TYR A 398 -2.12 -21.49 -26.71
CA TYR A 398 -2.58 -21.14 -25.35
C TYR A 398 -3.96 -20.45 -25.37
N PRO A 399 -4.79 -20.49 -24.29
CA PRO A 399 -4.55 -21.08 -22.96
C PRO A 399 -5.55 -22.21 -22.57
N LEU A 400 -5.01 -23.33 -22.07
CA LEU A 400 -5.77 -24.46 -21.50
C LEU A 400 -6.68 -24.02 -20.34
N LEU A 401 -6.26 -22.99 -19.58
CA LEU A 401 -6.94 -22.54 -18.37
C LEU A 401 -8.34 -21.94 -18.64
N LEU A 402 -8.51 -21.12 -19.69
CA LEU A 402 -9.82 -20.53 -20.00
C LEU A 402 -10.87 -21.61 -20.34
N LYS A 403 -10.43 -22.63 -21.09
CA LYS A 403 -11.24 -23.81 -21.37
C LYS A 403 -11.57 -24.59 -20.09
N THR A 404 -10.58 -24.83 -19.23
CA THR A 404 -10.78 -25.49 -17.94
C THR A 404 -11.80 -24.73 -17.08
N ILE A 405 -11.70 -23.40 -16.98
CA ILE A 405 -12.65 -22.56 -16.26
C ILE A 405 -14.08 -22.74 -16.82
N ALA A 406 -14.26 -22.70 -18.14
CA ALA A 406 -15.56 -22.93 -18.77
C ALA A 406 -16.12 -24.32 -18.45
N GLU A 407 -15.28 -25.35 -18.52
CA GLU A 407 -15.66 -26.73 -18.19
C GLU A 407 -16.11 -26.85 -16.74
N TYR A 408 -15.36 -26.26 -15.80
CA TYR A 408 -15.76 -26.23 -14.40
C TYR A 408 -17.05 -25.45 -14.19
N MET A 409 -17.21 -24.25 -14.76
CA MET A 409 -18.44 -23.45 -14.58
C MET A 409 -19.70 -24.21 -14.99
N VAL A 410 -19.66 -24.96 -16.10
CA VAL A 410 -20.79 -25.78 -16.58
C VAL A 410 -20.96 -27.06 -15.76
N ALA A 411 -19.85 -27.69 -15.34
CA ALA A 411 -19.87 -28.93 -14.56
C ALA A 411 -19.99 -28.71 -13.05
N TYR A 412 -20.03 -27.47 -12.57
CA TYR A 412 -20.00 -27.13 -11.15
C TYR A 412 -21.28 -27.49 -10.37
N PRO A 413 -22.51 -27.31 -10.90
CA PRO A 413 -23.73 -27.60 -10.14
C PRO A 413 -23.80 -28.99 -9.46
N PRO A 414 -23.32 -30.10 -10.09
CA PRO A 414 -23.25 -31.40 -9.41
C PRO A 414 -22.11 -31.53 -8.38
N LEU A 415 -21.07 -30.68 -8.45
CA LEU A 415 -19.92 -30.67 -7.54
C LEU A 415 -20.15 -29.80 -6.28
N LEU A 416 -21.33 -29.20 -6.15
CA LEU A 416 -21.71 -28.42 -4.98
C LEU A 416 -21.99 -29.31 -3.77
N PHE A 417 -21.20 -29.13 -2.71
CA PHE A 417 -21.39 -29.77 -1.41
C PHE A 417 -22.08 -28.82 -0.42
N LYS A 418 -22.99 -29.36 0.38
CA LYS A 418 -23.75 -28.58 1.38
C LYS A 418 -22.82 -27.91 2.39
N ASP A 419 -21.81 -28.62 2.87
CA ASP A 419 -20.89 -28.11 3.90
C ASP A 419 -20.10 -26.89 3.39
N LEU A 420 -19.62 -26.94 2.14
CA LEU A 420 -18.94 -25.81 1.52
C LEU A 420 -19.87 -24.61 1.35
N PHE A 421 -21.13 -24.84 0.96
CA PHE A 421 -22.15 -23.78 0.90
C PHE A 421 -22.36 -23.13 2.26
N GLU A 422 -22.52 -23.90 3.34
CA GLU A 422 -22.73 -23.34 4.68
C GLU A 422 -21.51 -22.53 5.15
N ILE A 423 -20.29 -23.01 4.89
CA ILE A 423 -19.04 -22.29 5.21
C ILE A 423 -19.01 -20.94 4.47
N ILE A 424 -19.24 -20.93 3.16
CA ILE A 424 -19.22 -19.71 2.35
C ILE A 424 -20.37 -18.77 2.74
N LYS A 425 -21.55 -19.31 3.06
CA LYS A 425 -22.71 -18.53 3.53
C LYS A 425 -22.38 -17.79 4.83
N VAL A 426 -21.79 -18.48 5.82
CA VAL A 426 -21.36 -17.86 7.07
C VAL A 426 -20.31 -16.78 6.84
N GLN A 427 -19.34 -17.02 5.95
CA GLN A 427 -18.34 -16.02 5.57
C GLN A 427 -18.97 -14.80 4.89
N GLY A 428 -19.92 -15.01 3.97
CA GLY A 428 -20.64 -13.94 3.27
C GLY A 428 -21.51 -13.11 4.21
N LEU A 429 -22.21 -13.74 5.16
CA LEU A 429 -22.97 -13.04 6.20
C LEU A 429 -22.05 -12.18 7.07
N LYS A 430 -20.93 -12.74 7.53
CA LYS A 430 -19.93 -12.00 8.31
C LYS A 430 -19.36 -10.82 7.53
N MET A 431 -19.03 -11.01 6.26
CA MET A 431 -18.53 -9.95 5.39
C MET A 431 -19.55 -8.80 5.27
N TYR A 432 -20.81 -9.09 4.97
CA TYR A 432 -21.85 -8.05 4.89
C TYR A 432 -22.09 -7.36 6.23
N TYR A 433 -22.06 -8.10 7.34
CA TYR A 433 -22.17 -7.56 8.69
C TYR A 433 -21.04 -6.58 9.00
N ASP A 434 -19.78 -7.00 8.78
CA ASP A 434 -18.58 -6.20 9.04
C ASP A 434 -18.56 -4.91 8.17
N GLU A 435 -19.20 -4.92 6.99
CA GLU A 435 -19.37 -3.74 6.14
C GLU A 435 -20.36 -2.71 6.71
N PHE A 436 -21.57 -3.11 7.13
CA PHE A 436 -22.59 -2.14 7.57
C PHE A 436 -22.43 -1.67 9.03
N ILE A 437 -21.63 -2.35 9.86
CA ILE A 437 -21.26 -1.84 11.19
C ILE A 437 -20.18 -0.74 11.13
N ASN A 438 -19.48 -0.61 10.00
CA ASN A 438 -18.50 0.45 9.77
C ASN A 438 -19.22 1.71 9.22
N PRO A 439 -19.14 2.86 9.92
CA PRO A 439 -19.92 4.04 9.58
C PRO A 439 -19.54 4.63 8.22
N VAL A 440 -18.25 4.63 7.89
CA VAL A 440 -17.73 5.15 6.61
C VAL A 440 -18.27 4.33 5.44
N LYS A 441 -18.22 3.00 5.58
CA LYS A 441 -18.72 2.06 4.57
C LYS A 441 -20.24 2.12 4.44
N LEU A 442 -20.95 2.23 5.57
CA LEU A 442 -22.41 2.35 5.59
C LEU A 442 -22.90 3.60 4.85
N VAL A 443 -22.33 4.78 5.14
CA VAL A 443 -22.71 6.04 4.47
C VAL A 443 -22.45 5.95 2.97
N SER A 444 -21.31 5.37 2.56
CA SER A 444 -20.99 5.14 1.15
C SER A 444 -22.01 4.23 0.44
N GLN A 445 -22.48 3.17 1.11
CA GLN A 445 -23.48 2.26 0.57
C GLN A 445 -24.85 2.91 0.45
N VAL A 446 -25.31 3.59 1.50
CA VAL A 446 -26.60 4.29 1.51
C VAL A 446 -26.64 5.35 0.41
N LYS A 447 -25.56 6.11 0.24
CA LYS A 447 -25.39 7.05 -0.86
C LYS A 447 -25.63 6.38 -2.22
N LEU A 448 -25.06 5.19 -2.46
CA LEU A 448 -25.28 4.45 -3.71
C LEU A 448 -26.72 3.97 -3.86
N THR A 449 -27.39 3.57 -2.78
CA THR A 449 -28.81 3.18 -2.83
C THR A 449 -29.75 4.34 -3.14
N ILE A 450 -29.38 5.58 -2.78
CA ILE A 450 -30.14 6.78 -3.12
C ILE A 450 -30.01 7.10 -4.61
N PHE A 451 -28.87 6.82 -5.23
CA PHE A 451 -28.61 7.22 -6.62
C PHE A 451 -28.93 6.16 -7.66
N LYS A 452 -28.73 4.88 -7.34
CA LYS A 452 -28.91 3.78 -8.28
C LYS A 452 -30.29 3.16 -8.12
N LEU A 453 -31.01 3.02 -9.24
CA LEU A 453 -32.34 2.40 -9.28
C LEU A 453 -32.34 0.94 -8.79
N VAL A 454 -31.30 0.19 -9.15
CA VAL A 454 -31.12 -1.21 -8.75
C VAL A 454 -29.83 -1.33 -7.94
N GLN A 455 -29.92 -1.09 -6.64
CA GLN A 455 -28.81 -1.25 -5.70
C GLN A 455 -29.35 -1.79 -4.37
N HIS A 456 -28.88 -2.96 -3.97
CA HIS A 456 -29.20 -3.55 -2.67
C HIS A 456 -28.14 -3.16 -1.65
N SER A 457 -28.57 -2.72 -0.47
CA SER A 457 -27.66 -2.42 0.63
C SER A 457 -27.02 -3.70 1.16
N HIS A 458 -25.91 -3.57 1.89
CA HIS A 458 -25.32 -4.73 2.58
C HIS A 458 -26.27 -5.31 3.64
N VAL A 459 -27.17 -4.50 4.21
CA VAL A 459 -28.21 -4.97 5.14
C VAL A 459 -29.23 -5.85 4.41
N ASP A 460 -29.68 -5.42 3.22
CA ASP A 460 -30.60 -6.20 2.39
C ASP A 460 -29.96 -7.51 1.92
N LYS A 461 -28.71 -7.43 1.45
CA LYS A 461 -27.93 -8.61 1.03
C LYS A 461 -27.71 -9.59 2.18
N HIS A 462 -27.39 -9.09 3.37
CA HIS A 462 -27.27 -9.91 4.57
C HIS A 462 -28.60 -10.61 4.89
N THR A 463 -29.70 -9.85 4.91
CA THR A 463 -31.04 -10.37 5.22
C THR A 463 -31.49 -11.43 4.21
N ALA A 464 -31.27 -11.17 2.91
CA ALA A 464 -31.56 -12.13 1.85
C ALA A 464 -30.68 -13.38 1.95
N LEU A 465 -29.38 -13.21 2.25
CA LEU A 465 -28.48 -14.36 2.39
C LEU A 465 -28.88 -15.26 3.57
N CYS A 466 -29.41 -14.70 4.66
CA CYS A 466 -29.93 -15.49 5.78
C CYS A 466 -31.01 -16.49 5.34
N SER A 467 -31.92 -16.09 4.45
CA SER A 467 -33.05 -16.91 4.02
C SER A 467 -32.72 -17.93 2.92
N ILE A 468 -31.69 -17.69 2.11
CA ILE A 468 -31.29 -18.61 1.02
C ILE A 468 -30.86 -19.96 1.58
N ASN A 469 -31.44 -21.05 1.06
CA ASN A 469 -31.01 -22.41 1.40
C ASN A 469 -30.19 -23.08 0.27
N PHE A 470 -29.54 -24.19 0.61
CA PHE A 470 -28.67 -24.91 -0.33
C PHE A 470 -29.40 -25.38 -1.60
N LYS A 471 -30.68 -25.77 -1.49
CA LYS A 471 -31.46 -26.26 -2.63
C LYS A 471 -31.71 -25.13 -3.64
N GLU A 472 -32.17 -23.98 -3.16
CA GLU A 472 -32.38 -22.78 -3.99
C GLU A 472 -31.08 -22.34 -4.68
N PHE A 473 -29.97 -22.31 -3.93
CA PHE A 473 -28.66 -21.95 -4.50
C PHE A 473 -28.20 -22.95 -5.56
N LYS A 474 -28.37 -24.25 -5.31
CA LYS A 474 -28.02 -25.30 -6.28
C LYS A 474 -28.87 -25.22 -7.54
N ASP A 475 -30.16 -24.91 -7.41
CA ASP A 475 -31.04 -24.72 -8.55
C ASP A 475 -30.65 -23.46 -9.32
N PHE A 476 -30.40 -22.32 -8.65
CA PHE A 476 -29.84 -21.12 -9.27
C PHE A 476 -28.55 -21.40 -10.06
N ALA A 477 -27.60 -22.14 -9.47
CA ALA A 477 -26.34 -22.47 -10.14
C ALA A 477 -26.54 -23.27 -11.44
N LYS A 478 -27.58 -24.13 -11.53
CA LYS A 478 -27.93 -24.84 -12.77
C LYS A 478 -28.48 -23.91 -13.85
N PHE A 479 -29.19 -22.85 -13.45
CA PHE A 479 -29.78 -21.88 -14.37
C PHE A 479 -28.81 -20.76 -14.76
N PHE A 480 -27.85 -20.42 -13.90
CA PHE A 480 -26.96 -19.27 -14.06
C PHE A 480 -26.19 -19.27 -15.40
N THR A 481 -25.68 -20.42 -15.84
CA THR A 481 -24.92 -20.52 -17.09
C THR A 481 -25.79 -20.67 -18.34
N GLN A 482 -27.12 -20.75 -18.20
CA GLN A 482 -28.01 -21.03 -19.33
C GLN A 482 -28.22 -19.81 -20.22
N TYR A 483 -28.32 -18.60 -19.67
CA TYR A 483 -28.59 -17.39 -20.44
C TYR A 483 -27.59 -16.31 -20.06
N LEU A 484 -26.67 -15.99 -20.97
CA LEU A 484 -25.58 -15.06 -20.70
C LEU A 484 -25.41 -14.09 -21.87
N TYR A 485 -24.96 -12.88 -21.52
CA TYR A 485 -24.38 -11.92 -22.43
C TYR A 485 -22.92 -11.79 -22.03
N ILE A 486 -22.02 -12.17 -22.95
CA ILE A 486 -20.59 -12.23 -22.67
C ILE A 486 -19.91 -11.15 -23.50
N GLN A 487 -19.32 -10.20 -22.80
CA GLN A 487 -18.43 -9.20 -23.38
C GLN A 487 -17.02 -9.49 -22.89
N CYS A 488 -16.04 -9.52 -23.80
CA CYS A 488 -14.66 -9.85 -23.48
C CYS A 488 -13.69 -8.81 -24.06
N LEU A 489 -12.60 -8.58 -23.35
CA LEU A 489 -11.45 -7.81 -23.79
C LEU A 489 -10.26 -8.76 -23.78
N ILE A 490 -9.55 -8.83 -24.90
CA ILE A 490 -8.32 -9.61 -25.02
C ILE A 490 -7.24 -8.63 -25.42
N GLU A 491 -6.29 -8.41 -24.52
CA GLU A 491 -5.14 -7.53 -24.71
C GLU A 491 -3.88 -8.29 -24.29
N GLY A 492 -2.80 -8.16 -25.06
CA GLY A 492 -1.51 -8.80 -24.76
C GLY A 492 -0.91 -9.56 -25.95
N ASN A 493 0.05 -10.44 -25.66
CA ASN A 493 0.80 -11.23 -26.64
C ASN A 493 -0.04 -12.38 -27.23
N MET A 494 -1.08 -12.04 -28.00
CA MET A 494 -1.99 -12.96 -28.67
C MET A 494 -2.42 -12.38 -30.02
N THR A 495 -2.49 -13.21 -31.07
CA THR A 495 -3.00 -12.74 -32.37
C THR A 495 -4.51 -12.66 -32.38
N GLU A 496 -5.06 -11.86 -33.30
CA GLU A 496 -6.50 -11.74 -33.53
C GLU A 496 -7.17 -13.10 -33.76
N ASN A 497 -6.57 -13.95 -34.60
CA ASN A 497 -7.09 -15.28 -34.90
C ASN A 497 -7.10 -16.19 -33.67
N ASP A 498 -6.09 -16.11 -32.80
CA ASP A 498 -6.05 -16.90 -31.57
C ASP A 498 -7.08 -16.40 -30.56
N ALA A 499 -7.24 -15.08 -30.44
CA ALA A 499 -8.25 -14.45 -29.58
C ALA A 499 -9.68 -14.88 -29.98
N ILE A 500 -10.00 -14.83 -31.27
CA ILE A 500 -11.29 -15.29 -31.82
C ILE A 500 -11.46 -16.79 -31.52
N ARG A 501 -10.50 -17.63 -31.91
CA ARG A 501 -10.57 -19.08 -31.73
C ARG A 501 -10.75 -19.47 -30.26
N ASN A 502 -10.02 -18.84 -29.34
CA ASN A 502 -10.10 -19.12 -27.91
C ASN A 502 -11.47 -18.71 -27.33
N THR A 503 -12.00 -17.58 -27.77
CA THR A 503 -13.34 -17.10 -27.37
C THR A 503 -14.42 -18.05 -27.89
N GLU A 504 -14.35 -18.48 -29.15
CA GLU A 504 -15.27 -19.46 -29.72
C GLU A 504 -15.23 -20.80 -28.98
N GLN A 505 -14.03 -21.28 -28.61
CA GLN A 505 -13.89 -22.49 -27.81
C GLN A 505 -14.53 -22.34 -26.42
N PHE A 506 -14.36 -21.20 -25.77
CA PHE A 506 -15.00 -20.88 -24.50
C PHE A 506 -16.53 -20.89 -24.63
N LEU A 507 -17.08 -20.17 -25.62
CA LEU A 507 -18.52 -20.10 -25.86
C LEU A 507 -19.12 -21.48 -26.18
N LYS A 508 -18.45 -22.28 -27.02
CA LYS A 508 -18.87 -23.65 -27.34
C LYS A 508 -18.94 -24.54 -26.10
N LYS A 509 -18.07 -24.30 -25.11
CA LYS A 509 -18.05 -25.06 -23.85
C LYS A 509 -19.10 -24.59 -22.87
N MET A 510 -19.33 -23.29 -22.77
CA MET A 510 -20.34 -22.70 -21.88
C MET A 510 -21.77 -23.14 -22.20
N LYS A 511 -22.09 -23.43 -23.48
CA LYS A 511 -23.42 -23.85 -23.95
C LYS A 511 -24.55 -22.90 -23.50
N CYS A 512 -24.26 -21.61 -23.37
CA CYS A 512 -25.25 -20.60 -22.99
C CYS A 512 -26.05 -20.12 -24.20
N TYR A 513 -27.31 -19.76 -23.97
CA TYR A 513 -28.20 -19.08 -24.90
C TYR A 513 -28.07 -17.55 -24.74
N PRO A 514 -28.35 -16.77 -25.80
CA PRO A 514 -28.29 -15.32 -25.72
C PRO A 514 -29.37 -14.76 -24.78
N LEU A 515 -29.01 -13.76 -23.97
CA LEU A 515 -29.98 -12.95 -23.23
C LEU A 515 -30.85 -12.15 -24.21
N THR A 516 -32.16 -12.04 -23.93
CA THR A 516 -33.07 -11.22 -24.74
C THR A 516 -32.78 -9.73 -24.55
N ASN A 517 -32.76 -8.94 -25.64
CA ASN A 517 -32.38 -7.51 -25.61
C ASN A 517 -33.10 -6.65 -24.53
N ASN A 518 -34.31 -7.02 -24.11
CA ASN A 518 -35.07 -6.30 -23.07
C ASN A 518 -34.60 -6.58 -21.63
N THR A 519 -33.59 -7.43 -21.41
CA THR A 519 -33.04 -7.76 -20.08
C THR A 519 -31.78 -6.96 -19.73
N LEU A 520 -31.24 -6.18 -20.66
CA LEU A 520 -30.08 -5.34 -20.38
C LEU A 520 -30.47 -4.23 -19.40
N LEU A 521 -29.82 -4.24 -18.23
CA LEU A 521 -30.02 -3.25 -17.17
C LEU A 521 -29.73 -1.86 -17.72
N GLN A 522 -30.72 -0.97 -17.66
CA GLN A 522 -30.51 0.43 -18.01
C GLN A 522 -29.80 1.13 -16.86
N MET A 523 -28.60 1.61 -17.14
CA MET A 523 -27.75 2.32 -16.20
C MET A 523 -28.29 3.75 -16.01
N ARG A 524 -29.25 3.92 -15.09
CA ARG A 524 -29.85 5.21 -14.74
C ARG A 524 -29.39 5.70 -13.38
N VAL A 525 -29.42 7.01 -13.18
CA VAL A 525 -29.13 7.68 -11.91
C VAL A 525 -30.29 8.59 -11.57
N ILE A 526 -30.65 8.64 -10.29
CA ILE A 526 -31.65 9.57 -9.78
C ILE A 526 -31.09 11.00 -9.84
N GLN A 527 -31.81 11.90 -10.49
CA GLN A 527 -31.52 13.33 -10.46
C GLN A 527 -32.02 13.90 -9.13
N ILE A 528 -31.11 14.49 -8.36
CA ILE A 528 -31.43 15.12 -7.08
C ILE A 528 -32.24 16.40 -7.36
N PRO A 529 -33.38 16.63 -6.69
CA PRO A 529 -34.11 17.88 -6.79
C PRO A 529 -33.25 19.08 -6.36
N LEU A 530 -33.50 20.25 -6.95
CA LEU A 530 -32.84 21.48 -6.52
C LEU A 530 -33.17 21.79 -5.05
N GLY A 531 -32.14 22.14 -4.29
CA GLY A 531 -32.23 22.41 -2.85
C GLY A 531 -31.40 21.42 -2.02
N THR A 532 -31.64 21.41 -0.72
CA THR A 532 -30.90 20.56 0.22
C THR A 532 -31.78 19.41 0.71
N SER A 533 -31.26 18.19 0.60
CA SER A 533 -31.93 16.98 1.09
C SER A 533 -31.04 16.30 2.12
N TYR A 534 -31.62 15.88 3.23
CA TYR A 534 -30.90 15.24 4.32
C TYR A 534 -31.33 13.78 4.50
N CYS A 535 -30.36 12.88 4.65
CA CYS A 535 -30.57 11.50 5.06
C CYS A 535 -29.76 11.25 6.33
N LYS A 536 -30.44 11.12 7.47
CA LYS A 536 -29.81 10.83 8.76
C LYS A 536 -30.09 9.40 9.17
N LEU A 537 -29.04 8.64 9.47
CA LEU A 537 -29.13 7.26 9.91
C LEU A 537 -28.52 7.13 11.30
N LYS A 538 -29.20 6.39 12.18
CA LYS A 538 -28.65 6.03 13.47
C LYS A 538 -27.79 4.77 13.33
N MET A 539 -26.57 4.80 13.84
CA MET A 539 -25.68 3.65 13.80
C MET A 539 -26.27 2.44 14.54
N VAL A 540 -26.21 1.28 13.88
CA VAL A 540 -26.68 0.01 14.45
C VAL A 540 -25.75 -0.47 15.56
N ASN A 541 -24.44 -0.25 15.39
CA ASN A 541 -23.45 -0.59 16.41
C ASN A 541 -23.29 0.56 17.43
N LYS A 542 -23.82 0.35 18.64
CA LYS A 542 -23.70 1.30 19.76
C LYS A 542 -22.29 1.38 20.35
N SER A 543 -21.41 0.42 20.06
CA SER A 543 -20.03 0.42 20.56
C SER A 543 -19.10 1.30 19.74
N ASN A 544 -19.57 1.85 18.61
CA ASN A 544 -18.77 2.71 17.76
C ASN A 544 -18.97 4.17 18.18
N SER A 545 -17.88 4.84 18.55
CA SER A 545 -17.89 6.24 18.98
C SER A 545 -17.82 7.23 17.82
N LYS A 546 -18.00 6.82 16.56
CA LYS A 546 -17.79 7.70 15.40
C LYS A 546 -19.07 8.21 14.76
N SER A 547 -19.06 9.50 14.43
CA SER A 547 -20.04 10.19 13.59
C SER A 547 -19.42 10.50 12.23
N VAL A 548 -20.17 10.27 11.15
CA VAL A 548 -19.72 10.52 9.78
C VAL A 548 -20.78 11.34 9.04
N VAL A 549 -20.34 12.37 8.34
CA VAL A 549 -21.17 13.21 7.47
C VAL A 549 -20.58 13.21 6.07
N THR A 550 -21.39 12.99 5.04
CA THR A 550 -20.98 13.06 3.64
C THR A 550 -21.93 13.97 2.86
N ASN A 551 -21.40 15.09 2.36
CA ASN A 551 -22.11 15.99 1.46
C ASN A 551 -21.78 15.57 0.03
N TYR A 552 -22.81 15.27 -0.77
CA TYR A 552 -22.65 14.86 -2.17
C TYR A 552 -23.26 15.91 -3.09
N TYR A 553 -22.44 16.42 -4.01
CA TYR A 553 -22.81 17.43 -4.98
C TYR A 553 -22.92 16.77 -6.36
N GLN A 554 -24.15 16.49 -6.79
CA GLN A 554 -24.42 15.98 -8.15
C GLN A 554 -24.19 17.10 -9.16
N ALA A 555 -23.39 16.83 -10.18
CA ALA A 555 -23.17 17.75 -11.29
C ALA A 555 -24.08 17.37 -12.47
N ASP A 556 -23.53 16.78 -13.52
CA ASP A 556 -24.25 16.47 -14.76
C ASP A 556 -23.65 15.25 -15.46
N VAL A 557 -24.19 14.91 -16.63
CA VAL A 557 -23.68 13.89 -17.55
C VAL A 557 -22.19 14.12 -17.81
N THR A 558 -21.43 13.02 -17.78
CA THR A 558 -19.99 13.01 -17.95
C THR A 558 -19.62 13.67 -19.27
N SER A 559 -18.84 14.75 -19.19
CA SER A 559 -18.15 15.36 -20.31
C SER A 559 -16.68 15.59 -19.94
N ILE A 560 -15.81 15.67 -20.94
CA ILE A 560 -14.38 15.96 -20.75
C ILE A 560 -14.21 17.23 -19.90
N LYS A 561 -14.87 18.32 -20.32
CA LYS A 561 -14.81 19.61 -19.64
C LYS A 561 -15.27 19.50 -18.18
N LEU A 562 -16.42 18.88 -17.93
CA LEU A 562 -16.96 18.77 -16.58
C LEU A 562 -16.07 17.92 -15.67
N SER A 563 -15.55 16.80 -16.17
CA SER A 563 -14.63 15.93 -15.41
C SER A 563 -13.38 16.68 -14.99
N VAL A 564 -12.77 17.43 -15.92
CA VAL A 564 -11.55 18.21 -15.64
C VAL A 564 -11.84 19.30 -14.60
N LEU A 565 -12.97 19.99 -14.70
CA LEU A 565 -13.35 21.03 -13.73
C LEU A 565 -13.55 20.45 -12.33
N ILE A 566 -14.25 19.33 -12.20
CA ILE A 566 -14.48 18.68 -10.90
C ILE A 566 -13.17 18.14 -10.32
N GLU A 567 -12.33 17.49 -11.14
CA GLU A 567 -11.00 17.03 -10.71
C GLU A 567 -10.13 18.18 -10.20
N LEU A 568 -10.16 19.33 -10.89
CA LEU A 568 -9.45 20.52 -10.46
C LEU A 568 -9.96 21.07 -9.13
N ILE A 569 -11.28 21.14 -8.96
CA ILE A 569 -11.91 21.53 -7.69
C ILE A 569 -11.49 20.57 -6.56
N VAL A 570 -11.49 19.26 -6.81
CA VAL A 570 -11.09 18.24 -5.83
C VAL A 570 -9.61 18.35 -5.45
N VAL A 571 -8.71 18.60 -6.43
CA VAL A 571 -7.28 18.80 -6.16
C VAL A 571 -7.04 20.07 -5.36
N ILE A 572 -7.68 21.19 -5.72
CA ILE A 572 -7.55 22.44 -4.98
C ILE A 572 -8.13 22.28 -3.58
N HIS A 573 -9.29 21.62 -3.43
CA HIS A 573 -9.84 21.26 -2.13
C HIS A 573 -8.79 20.52 -1.32
N ASN A 574 -8.31 19.38 -1.80
CA ASN A 574 -7.37 18.55 -1.07
C ASN A 574 -6.06 19.28 -0.70
N ARG A 575 -5.62 20.25 -1.51
CA ARG A 575 -4.40 21.04 -1.27
C ARG A 575 -4.60 22.22 -0.31
N ARG A 576 -5.77 22.85 -0.30
CA ARG A 576 -6.09 24.05 0.51
C ARG A 576 -7.06 23.76 1.66
N PHE A 577 -7.32 22.48 1.96
CA PHE A 577 -8.24 22.09 3.03
C PHE A 577 -7.56 22.25 4.40
N ASP A 578 -7.28 23.49 4.79
CA ASP A 578 -6.76 23.82 6.12
C ASP A 578 -7.90 24.19 7.08
N ILE A 579 -8.88 23.29 7.23
CA ILE A 579 -9.89 23.41 8.30
C ILE A 579 -9.28 22.97 9.66
N ARG A 580 -8.07 22.40 9.68
CA ARG A 580 -7.51 21.82 10.91
C ARG A 580 -6.99 22.85 11.91
N ALA A 581 -6.82 24.11 11.54
CA ALA A 581 -6.36 25.12 12.50
C ALA A 581 -7.34 25.32 13.67
N ASP A 582 -8.64 25.06 13.48
CA ASP A 582 -9.67 25.25 14.52
C ASP A 582 -10.51 23.99 14.88
N LEU A 583 -10.35 22.84 14.18
CA LEU A 583 -11.27 21.69 14.30
C LEU A 583 -10.58 20.31 14.35
N GLU A 584 -10.82 19.55 15.43
CA GLU A 584 -10.27 18.20 15.70
C GLU A 584 -11.03 17.06 14.97
N PHE A 585 -11.21 17.14 13.65
CA PHE A 585 -11.80 16.01 12.90
C PHE A 585 -10.77 14.89 12.68
N GLU A 586 -11.21 13.63 12.83
CA GLU A 586 -10.34 12.45 12.67
C GLU A 586 -9.89 12.26 11.22
N TYR A 587 -10.78 12.45 10.25
CA TYR A 587 -10.42 12.47 8.84
C TYR A 587 -11.41 13.29 8.00
N VAL A 588 -10.90 13.87 6.92
CA VAL A 588 -11.70 14.51 5.86
C VAL A 588 -11.29 13.95 4.50
N LEU A 589 -12.27 13.59 3.68
CA LEU A 589 -12.08 13.01 2.34
C LEU A 589 -12.90 13.79 1.31
N CYS A 590 -12.23 14.36 0.31
CA CYS A 590 -12.86 14.96 -0.87
C CYS A 590 -12.46 14.20 -2.13
N ASP A 591 -13.44 13.71 -2.89
CA ASP A 591 -13.17 12.93 -4.10
C ASP A 591 -14.29 13.04 -5.16
N ILE A 592 -13.92 12.80 -6.42
CA ILE A 592 -14.82 12.74 -7.56
C ILE A 592 -15.55 11.39 -7.59
N LYS A 593 -16.80 11.40 -8.04
CA LYS A 593 -17.58 10.19 -8.24
C LYS A 593 -18.28 10.21 -9.61
N ASN A 594 -18.02 9.18 -10.40
CA ASN A 594 -18.84 8.83 -11.55
C ASN A 594 -19.80 7.70 -11.15
N ILE A 595 -21.10 7.97 -11.23
CA ILE A 595 -22.15 6.98 -11.03
C ILE A 595 -22.86 6.82 -12.36
N ASN A 596 -22.68 5.69 -13.04
CA ASN A 596 -23.37 5.35 -14.30
C ASN A 596 -23.36 6.49 -15.35
N GLY A 597 -22.25 7.21 -15.48
CA GLY A 597 -22.11 8.30 -16.45
C GLY A 597 -22.54 9.68 -15.94
N ILE A 598 -23.02 9.82 -14.70
CA ILE A 598 -23.27 11.12 -14.05
C ILE A 598 -22.13 11.44 -13.09
N LEU A 599 -21.54 12.63 -13.24
CA LEU A 599 -20.48 13.11 -12.38
C LEU A 599 -21.03 13.83 -11.16
N GLY A 600 -20.26 13.75 -10.08
CA GLY A 600 -20.40 14.57 -8.90
C GLY A 600 -19.11 14.50 -8.08
N TYR A 601 -19.07 15.24 -6.99
CA TYR A 601 -18.01 15.09 -5.99
C TYR A 601 -18.62 15.06 -4.60
N PHE A 602 -17.86 14.61 -3.62
CA PHE A 602 -18.33 14.55 -2.26
C PHE A 602 -17.25 14.95 -1.27
N ILE A 603 -17.68 15.50 -0.13
CA ILE A 603 -16.85 15.82 1.01
C ILE A 603 -17.36 14.98 2.18
N THR A 604 -16.49 14.18 2.79
CA THR A 604 -16.82 13.35 3.95
C THR A 604 -15.97 13.75 5.14
N ILE A 605 -16.60 14.02 6.28
CA ILE A 605 -15.92 14.29 7.55
C ILE A 605 -16.28 13.18 8.55
N CYS A 606 -15.30 12.74 9.32
CA CYS A 606 -15.50 11.84 10.45
C CYS A 606 -14.93 12.43 11.74
N ALA A 607 -15.66 12.24 12.83
CA ALA A 607 -15.27 12.72 14.14
C ALA A 607 -15.77 11.79 15.26
N GLU A 608 -15.21 11.94 16.45
CA GLU A 608 -15.74 11.34 17.68
C GLU A 608 -17.14 11.92 17.97
N ALA A 609 -18.09 11.03 18.27
CA ALA A 609 -19.51 11.31 18.39
C ALA A 609 -19.87 12.05 19.69
N ASP A 610 -19.00 12.00 20.69
CA ASP A 610 -19.10 12.76 21.93
C ASP A 610 -18.55 14.19 21.80
N LYS A 611 -17.64 14.43 20.85
CA LYS A 611 -17.04 15.75 20.60
C LYS A 611 -17.91 16.65 19.72
N TYR A 612 -18.49 16.11 18.64
CA TYR A 612 -19.18 16.93 17.63
C TYR A 612 -20.53 16.34 17.20
N THR A 613 -21.52 17.22 17.00
CA THR A 613 -22.80 16.84 16.42
C THR A 613 -22.71 16.77 14.90
N THR A 614 -23.53 15.92 14.27
CA THR A 614 -23.60 15.82 12.80
C THR A 614 -23.98 17.14 12.14
N GLU A 615 -24.81 17.95 12.80
CA GLU A 615 -25.23 19.27 12.35
C GLU A 615 -24.07 20.27 12.36
N TYR A 616 -23.23 20.22 13.40
CA TYR A 616 -22.03 21.05 13.45
C TYR A 616 -21.02 20.66 12.37
N MET A 617 -20.82 19.35 12.16
CA MET A 617 -19.94 18.84 11.09
C MET A 617 -20.40 19.31 9.70
N ASP A 618 -21.70 19.22 9.40
CA ASP A 618 -22.29 19.72 8.14
C ASP A 618 -22.09 21.23 7.99
N GLN A 619 -22.38 22.01 9.03
CA GLN A 619 -22.16 23.46 9.02
C GLN A 619 -20.68 23.84 8.81
N SER A 620 -19.75 23.04 9.30
CA SER A 620 -18.32 23.25 9.08
C SER A 620 -17.94 23.03 7.61
N ILE A 621 -18.56 22.05 6.92
CA ILE A 621 -18.38 21.87 5.47
C ILE A 621 -18.87 23.13 4.74
N GLU A 622 -20.07 23.62 5.06
CA GLU A 622 -20.67 24.78 4.38
C GLU A 622 -19.90 26.09 4.63
N LYS A 623 -19.41 26.30 5.86
CA LYS A 623 -18.52 27.43 6.18
C LYS A 623 -17.25 27.38 5.33
N TYR A 624 -16.65 26.20 5.21
CA TYR A 624 -15.47 26.03 4.38
C TYR A 624 -15.76 26.22 2.89
N LEU A 625 -16.87 25.73 2.37
CA LEU A 625 -17.23 25.98 0.96
C LEU A 625 -17.42 27.47 0.67
N THR A 626 -17.84 28.26 1.66
CA THR A 626 -17.89 29.71 1.54
C THR A 626 -16.49 30.32 1.50
N LEU A 627 -15.59 29.91 2.38
CA LEU A 627 -14.18 30.32 2.37
C LEU A 627 -13.47 29.91 1.08
N PHE A 628 -13.74 28.70 0.59
CA PHE A 628 -13.15 28.14 -0.62
C PHE A 628 -13.44 28.99 -1.85
N LYS A 629 -14.61 29.64 -1.92
CA LYS A 629 -14.92 30.60 -2.99
C LYS A 629 -14.00 31.81 -2.97
N GLU A 630 -13.61 32.29 -1.80
CA GLU A 630 -12.63 33.39 -1.67
C GLU A 630 -11.22 32.89 -2.01
N ILE A 631 -10.84 31.70 -1.54
CA ILE A 631 -9.57 31.05 -1.92
C ILE A 631 -9.44 30.97 -3.45
N LEU A 632 -10.49 30.53 -4.14
CA LEU A 632 -10.49 30.44 -5.61
C LEU A 632 -10.30 31.78 -6.31
N LYS A 633 -10.70 32.90 -5.70
CA LYS A 633 -10.47 34.24 -6.26
C LYS A 633 -9.03 34.73 -6.03
N ASP A 634 -8.42 34.30 -4.93
CA ASP A 634 -7.10 34.75 -4.49
C ASP A 634 -5.95 33.88 -5.03
N ILE A 635 -6.25 32.73 -5.66
CA ILE A 635 -5.23 31.88 -6.29
C ILE A 635 -4.53 32.65 -7.42
N SER A 636 -3.20 32.73 -7.32
CA SER A 636 -2.36 33.29 -8.37
C SER A 636 -2.34 32.43 -9.64
N GLU A 637 -2.08 33.03 -10.79
CA GLU A 637 -2.00 32.29 -12.07
C GLU A 637 -0.89 31.22 -12.06
N GLU A 638 0.25 31.51 -11.42
CA GLU A 638 1.35 30.55 -11.25
C GLU A 638 0.89 29.32 -10.46
N GLU A 639 0.22 29.54 -9.33
CA GLU A 639 -0.27 28.46 -8.48
C GLU A 639 -1.39 27.65 -9.16
N PHE A 640 -2.30 28.32 -9.87
CA PHE A 640 -3.33 27.64 -10.65
C PHE A 640 -2.72 26.74 -11.73
N ASN A 641 -1.67 27.20 -12.41
CA ASN A 641 -0.95 26.41 -13.41
C ASN A 641 -0.24 25.20 -12.78
N ASN A 642 0.30 25.33 -11.57
CA ASN A 642 0.86 24.19 -10.83
C ASN A 642 -0.20 23.10 -10.55
N TYR A 643 -1.44 23.49 -10.21
CA TYR A 643 -2.52 22.52 -10.04
C TYR A 643 -2.87 21.80 -11.35
N LYS A 644 -2.90 22.51 -12.49
CA LYS A 644 -3.13 21.90 -13.81
C LYS A 644 -2.05 20.88 -14.15
N GLU A 645 -0.79 21.22 -13.92
CA GLU A 645 0.34 20.34 -14.20
C GLU A 645 0.34 19.09 -13.32
N SER A 646 -0.04 19.22 -12.05
CA SER A 646 -0.20 18.08 -11.15
C SER A 646 -1.28 17.10 -11.64
N ILE A 647 -2.41 17.59 -12.14
CA ILE A 647 -3.48 16.74 -12.70
C ILE A 647 -3.01 16.02 -13.96
N LYS A 648 -2.33 16.73 -14.88
CA LYS A 648 -1.77 16.11 -16.09
C LYS A 648 -0.82 14.96 -15.75
N GLN A 649 0.04 15.13 -14.75
CA GLN A 649 0.96 14.08 -14.30
C GLN A 649 0.21 12.89 -13.69
N SER A 650 -0.82 13.14 -12.88
CA SER A 650 -1.66 12.07 -12.31
C SER A 650 -2.28 11.19 -13.41
N TRP A 651 -2.76 11.80 -14.51
CA TRP A 651 -3.26 11.04 -15.67
C TRP A 651 -2.17 10.21 -16.36
N HIS A 652 -0.96 10.74 -16.49
CA HIS A 652 0.17 10.00 -17.07
C HIS A 652 0.60 8.80 -16.21
N ILE A 653 0.62 8.94 -14.88
CA ILE A 653 0.93 7.84 -13.96
C ILE A 653 -0.14 6.73 -14.07
N TYR A 654 -1.41 7.10 -14.16
CA TYR A 654 -2.49 6.14 -14.33
C TYR A 654 -2.34 5.30 -15.62
N ASP A 655 -1.83 5.92 -16.69
CA ASP A 655 -1.57 5.26 -17.98
C ASP A 655 -0.42 4.25 -17.93
N VAL A 656 0.60 4.48 -17.10
CA VAL A 656 1.78 3.60 -17.00
C VAL A 656 1.49 2.32 -16.20
N TYR A 657 0.67 2.40 -15.15
CA TYR A 657 0.52 1.30 -14.19
C TYR A 657 -0.73 0.40 -14.39
N LYS A 658 -1.75 0.81 -15.17
CA LYS A 658 -3.02 0.08 -15.27
C LYS A 658 -3.69 0.12 -16.64
N LYS A 659 -2.98 -0.25 -17.71
CA LYS A 659 -3.54 -0.30 -19.07
C LYS A 659 -4.79 -1.21 -19.17
N ASP A 660 -4.73 -2.41 -18.59
CA ASP A 660 -5.82 -3.39 -18.63
C ASP A 660 -7.05 -2.95 -17.84
N GLY A 661 -6.84 -2.38 -16.64
CA GLY A 661 -7.92 -1.89 -15.78
C GLY A 661 -8.64 -0.67 -16.38
N ARG A 662 -7.92 0.19 -17.12
CA ARG A 662 -8.50 1.29 -17.87
C ARG A 662 -9.44 0.76 -18.95
N ASN A 663 -8.94 -0.04 -19.88
CA ASN A 663 -9.70 -0.53 -21.03
C ASN A 663 -10.93 -1.36 -20.62
N TRP A 664 -10.87 -2.05 -19.47
CA TRP A 664 -12.03 -2.75 -18.94
C TRP A 664 -13.10 -1.82 -18.35
N ASN A 665 -12.69 -0.77 -17.62
CA ASN A 665 -13.61 0.25 -17.12
C ASN A 665 -14.32 0.99 -18.27
N GLU A 666 -13.63 1.21 -19.39
CA GLU A 666 -14.18 1.76 -20.63
C GLU A 666 -15.33 0.92 -21.18
N ILE A 667 -15.10 -0.38 -21.30
CA ILE A 667 -16.08 -1.35 -21.79
C ILE A 667 -17.31 -1.38 -20.88
N PHE A 668 -17.08 -1.36 -19.55
CA PHE A 668 -18.14 -1.36 -18.56
C PHE A 668 -18.98 -0.07 -18.55
N ILE A 669 -18.37 1.08 -18.88
CA ILE A 669 -19.03 2.41 -18.90
C ILE A 669 -19.52 2.79 -20.33
N HIS A 670 -19.19 1.99 -21.35
CA HIS A 670 -19.60 2.14 -22.76
C HIS A 670 -19.13 3.42 -23.49
N LEU A 671 -18.23 4.23 -22.93
CA LEU A 671 -17.75 5.49 -23.51
C LEU A 671 -16.56 5.99 -22.68
N MET A 672 -15.35 6.09 -23.24
CA MET A 672 -14.23 6.96 -22.76
C MET A 672 -12.83 6.69 -23.40
N PHE A 673 -12.63 5.79 -24.38
CA PHE A 673 -11.29 5.55 -25.01
C PHE A 673 -10.62 6.84 -25.54
N ILE A 674 -11.45 7.82 -25.91
CA ILE A 674 -11.09 9.13 -26.48
C ILE A 674 -10.83 10.19 -25.38
N ILE A 675 -11.20 9.98 -24.11
CA ILE A 675 -11.31 11.07 -23.15
C ILE A 675 -9.96 11.54 -22.58
N ILE A 676 -8.98 10.69 -22.29
CA ILE A 676 -7.71 11.12 -21.67
C ILE A 676 -6.86 11.98 -22.62
N MET A 677 -6.72 11.58 -23.90
CA MET A 677 -6.01 12.40 -24.89
C MET A 677 -6.67 13.77 -25.09
N TYR A 678 -8.01 13.82 -25.11
CA TYR A 678 -8.74 15.08 -25.27
C TYR A 678 -8.75 15.92 -23.99
N LYS A 679 -8.67 15.31 -22.79
CA LYS A 679 -8.48 16.02 -21.52
C LYS A 679 -7.14 16.77 -21.48
N ILE A 680 -6.07 16.15 -21.98
CA ILE A 680 -4.75 16.79 -22.09
C ILE A 680 -4.78 17.92 -23.12
N LEU A 681 -5.44 17.72 -24.27
CA LEU A 681 -5.63 18.75 -25.30
C LEU A 681 -6.49 19.92 -24.80
N PHE A 682 -7.51 19.67 -23.97
CA PHE A 682 -8.36 20.72 -23.39
C PHE A 682 -7.58 21.67 -22.47
N PHE A 683 -6.50 21.22 -21.82
CA PHE A 683 -5.62 22.10 -21.04
C PHE A 683 -4.59 22.86 -21.88
N LYS A 684 -4.41 22.51 -23.16
CA LYS A 684 -3.52 23.22 -24.09
C LYS A 684 -4.24 24.32 -24.89
N ALA A 685 -5.57 24.26 -24.98
CA ALA A 685 -6.44 25.30 -25.52
C ALA A 685 -6.91 26.23 -24.40
#